data_AF-A0A6P0SMS0-F1
#
_entry.id   AF-A0A6P0SMS0-F1
#
_cell.length_a   1.000
_cell.length_b   1.000
_cell.length_c   1.000
_cell.angle_alpha   90.00
_cell.angle_beta   90.00
_cell.angle_gamma   90.00
#
_symmetry.space_group_name_H-M   'P 1'
#
loop_
_entity.id
_entity.type
_entity.pdbx_description
1 polymer ?
#
loop_
_entity_poly.entity_id
_entity_poly.type
_entity_poly.pdbx_seq_one_letter_code
_entity_poly.pdbx_strand_id
1 'polypeptide(L)'
;MPQVSKNESDTTDTSSQNDLTLPDDLAQSLNQLNIIQEQYNQAHLDIESLQRRLYSQWYIYMRYDANFDEDVNNYSLVPLRTAMAAAGEIEFSGEGTSTTVTAKTLPFNVVSRLSSYFNDYIAAIDQAVEGSYSNFSDYIKPEFRNCGIELSDNPTVTVTAEGEANFYEGRVWEIVDGGQTYPVNVEGGIFTIYIPPTASQIAYNLVGAIRNLGSAIANYTTSTTQYRLCQVPSDNYWRPSDPFVLLTGDAAKASNRFGQDGRLREDGFLECYPIDFDVTNITNDVDGLLAKINSLKPSSGEDSINFNTWSQQPWNPFAFQWNVLNYPSREMKEGVVQDYQPNQILDNYSLEPNAIDLQLKPGKESSFTPDGNSYKGFSILTPSAGEELSGQLTNYLNAQLLPTYYYQNNIPEDEQTPDYLSENFEAVKSWYEGTDDVQAMTEEQKAQDTIYVALWAYEQMEDLDCQAQTIGGFNDTIMLSQPTLSLEVDDPLTTNNTAKLVTDQVRWTLGDSSIQYEFLSGDIFNPIRSGGMTIDQLWLVDSYGRHFTVIDPDAGQADLVTSSRMTPPDNVDYQFLLAPRFAQNARLNFHWLAADAPSEIEMTTKPARNPVCGWIVPNNLDSTLSIYDQQGKTLGSLDRAGNWRAAPGGFGIPDVASISNPHLRKLVDYLVNQGESFQQQFLSTLDNSLATIDPEGFALHSTLALLIGRPMAVVRATFSLEVKGLPVCDPTVKIESADQEVPTYGYTEVKVPIRLGDYQQLNDGLVGYWRETAADNDEGYDYEGNIFYAPQSNLANDSLIQTEAEGLVYFEQTVDAPPQGVTMLIDPRGTIHATCGFLPNRELTLPSENYTTALQSMEVNFLATPMLCDRQTDMTIDIHDGDQLDPPAFDASSGLAIPVPQQANAVWSWVSLSGDEWSETTEIEGVNPTATFSEPQQLYEGWLQLSRAQEE
;
A
#
# COMPACT_ATOMS: atom_id res chain seq x y z
N MET A 1 -19.85 5.89 7.19
CA MET A 1 -18.75 5.97 6.20
C MET A 1 -19.16 6.93 5.10
N PRO A 2 -18.32 7.86 4.63
CA PRO A 2 -18.62 8.56 3.39
C PRO A 2 -18.54 7.53 2.27
N GLN A 3 -19.66 7.28 1.62
CA GLN A 3 -19.74 6.40 0.46
C GLN A 3 -18.73 6.91 -0.57
N VAL A 4 -17.68 6.13 -0.79
CA VAL A 4 -16.88 6.19 -2.00
C VAL A 4 -17.87 6.11 -3.15
N SER A 5 -17.97 7.19 -3.91
CA SER A 5 -18.77 7.22 -5.13
C SER A 5 -18.36 6.03 -5.99
N LYS A 6 -19.26 5.06 -6.13
CA LYS A 6 -19.23 4.08 -7.22
C LYS A 6 -19.29 4.86 -8.53
N ASN A 7 -18.13 5.29 -9.02
CA ASN A 7 -18.00 5.73 -10.40
C ASN A 7 -17.76 4.49 -11.25
N GLU A 8 -18.81 4.19 -12.02
CA GLU A 8 -18.84 3.46 -13.29
C GLU A 8 -18.22 2.06 -13.31
N SER A 9 -19.14 1.11 -13.13
CA SER A 9 -19.15 -0.23 -13.70
C SER A 9 -18.08 -0.55 -14.75
N ASP A 10 -17.32 -1.60 -14.44
CA ASP A 10 -16.85 -2.61 -15.39
C ASP A 10 -17.97 -2.96 -16.39
N THR A 11 -17.91 -2.35 -17.57
CA THR A 11 -18.40 -3.00 -18.78
C THR A 11 -17.20 -3.63 -19.43
N THR A 12 -17.12 -4.96 -19.32
CA THR A 12 -16.26 -5.83 -20.13
C THR A 12 -16.67 -5.69 -21.60
N ASP A 13 -16.20 -4.63 -22.24
CA ASP A 13 -16.31 -4.43 -23.68
C ASP A 13 -15.26 -5.35 -24.34
N THR A 14 -15.71 -6.56 -24.68
CA THR A 14 -14.94 -7.57 -25.42
C THR A 14 -14.90 -7.20 -26.91
N SER A 15 -14.41 -5.99 -27.20
CA SER A 15 -13.97 -5.62 -28.54
C SER A 15 -12.45 -5.55 -28.52
N SER A 16 -11.83 -6.32 -29.41
CA SER A 16 -10.42 -6.29 -29.79
C SER A 16 -9.81 -4.88 -29.74
N GLN A 17 -9.30 -4.48 -28.57
CA GLN A 17 -8.43 -3.32 -28.44
C GLN A 17 -7.10 -3.76 -29.06
N ASN A 18 -6.84 -3.29 -30.27
CA ASN A 18 -5.50 -3.36 -30.85
C ASN A 18 -4.51 -2.82 -29.81
N ASP A 19 -3.57 -3.68 -29.42
CA ASP A 19 -2.49 -3.43 -28.49
C ASP A 19 -1.78 -2.11 -28.80
N LEU A 20 -2.07 -1.09 -28.00
CA LEU A 20 -1.42 0.21 -28.05
C LEU A 20 -0.43 0.26 -26.89
N THR A 21 0.74 -0.33 -27.11
CA THR A 21 1.88 -0.15 -26.20
C THR A 21 2.28 1.32 -26.18
N LEU A 22 2.58 1.85 -24.99
CA LEU A 22 3.04 3.23 -24.83
C LEU A 22 4.40 3.39 -25.54
N PRO A 23 4.57 4.39 -26.44
CA PRO A 23 5.86 4.68 -27.05
C PRO A 23 6.96 4.88 -25.99
N ASP A 24 8.16 4.36 -26.24
CA ASP A 24 9.27 4.35 -25.27
C ASP A 24 9.62 5.73 -24.71
N ASP A 25 9.57 6.78 -25.54
CA ASP A 25 9.88 8.15 -25.14
C ASP A 25 8.77 8.77 -24.26
N LEU A 26 7.50 8.45 -24.53
CA LEU A 26 6.38 8.79 -23.66
C LEU A 26 6.44 8.03 -22.34
N ALA A 27 6.79 6.74 -22.38
CA ALA A 27 6.96 5.91 -21.19
C ALA A 27 8.07 6.44 -20.28
N GLN A 28 9.23 6.80 -20.84
CA GLN A 28 10.33 7.40 -20.11
C GLN A 28 9.96 8.75 -19.50
N SER A 29 9.28 9.61 -20.28
CA SER A 29 8.85 10.94 -19.81
C SER A 29 7.78 10.84 -18.71
N LEU A 30 6.85 9.88 -18.82
CA LEU A 30 5.86 9.58 -17.79
C LEU A 30 6.52 9.05 -16.51
N ASN A 31 7.49 8.15 -16.64
CA ASN A 31 8.23 7.64 -15.49
C ASN A 31 8.99 8.75 -14.76
N GLN A 32 9.69 9.61 -15.50
CA GLN A 32 10.37 10.77 -14.93
C GLN A 32 9.40 11.74 -14.23
N LEU A 33 8.21 11.95 -14.81
CA LEU A 33 7.15 12.75 -14.18
C LEU A 33 6.69 12.12 -12.87
N ASN A 34 6.45 10.81 -12.84
CA ASN A 34 6.03 10.09 -11.64
C ASN A 34 7.09 10.16 -10.53
N ILE A 35 8.37 10.00 -10.85
CA ILE A 35 9.48 10.14 -9.88
C ILE A 35 9.49 11.53 -9.26
N ILE A 36 9.38 12.59 -10.07
CA ILE A 36 9.38 13.97 -9.55
C ILE A 36 8.09 14.24 -8.74
N GLN A 37 6.95 13.67 -9.15
CA GLN A 37 5.70 13.78 -8.40
C GLN A 37 5.80 13.09 -7.03
N GLU A 38 6.44 11.93 -6.95
CA GLU A 38 6.68 11.23 -5.69
C GLU A 38 7.63 12.00 -4.78
N GLN A 39 8.73 12.55 -5.32
CA GLN A 39 9.62 13.46 -4.59
C GLN A 39 8.87 14.67 -4.04
N TYR A 40 7.94 15.25 -4.83
CA TYR A 40 7.13 16.37 -4.39
C TYR A 40 6.16 15.99 -3.27
N ASN A 41 5.51 14.84 -3.39
CA ASN A 41 4.62 14.32 -2.36
C ASN A 41 5.40 14.05 -1.06
N GLN A 42 6.55 13.40 -1.14
CA GLN A 42 7.41 13.12 0.01
C GLN A 42 7.86 14.42 0.70
N ALA A 43 8.29 15.42 -0.08
CA ALA A 43 8.70 16.71 0.48
C ALA A 43 7.57 17.38 1.28
N HIS A 44 6.31 17.28 0.83
CA HIS A 44 5.15 17.78 1.58
C HIS A 44 4.87 16.99 2.87
N LEU A 45 5.07 15.68 2.84
CA LEU A 45 4.97 14.84 4.04
C LEU A 45 6.06 15.19 5.06
N ASP A 46 7.28 15.44 4.60
CA ASP A 46 8.38 15.87 5.46
C ASP A 46 8.13 17.26 6.05
N ILE A 47 7.57 18.19 5.27
CA ILE A 47 7.10 19.50 5.74
C ILE A 47 6.03 19.33 6.82
N GLU A 48 5.06 18.42 6.66
CA GLU A 48 4.04 18.13 7.69
C GLU A 48 4.72 17.66 9.01
N SER A 49 5.71 16.78 8.92
CA SER A 49 6.48 16.33 10.10
C SER A 49 7.29 17.46 10.74
N LEU A 50 7.92 18.32 9.94
CA LEU A 50 8.66 19.49 10.43
C LEU A 50 7.75 20.54 11.06
N GLN A 51 6.52 20.74 10.55
CA GLN A 51 5.51 21.60 11.17
C GLN A 51 5.13 21.10 12.57
N ARG A 52 4.88 19.79 12.71
CA ARG A 52 4.60 19.18 14.03
C ARG A 52 5.77 19.36 14.99
N ARG A 53 7.00 19.18 14.51
CA ARG A 53 8.22 19.40 15.30
C ARG A 53 8.39 20.86 15.69
N LEU A 54 8.16 21.80 14.79
CA LEU A 54 8.22 23.23 15.10
C LEU A 54 7.24 23.61 16.21
N TYR A 55 6.00 23.11 16.12
CA TYR A 55 5.01 23.36 17.15
C TYR A 55 5.40 22.73 18.50
N SER A 56 5.94 21.50 18.51
CA SER A 56 6.36 20.84 19.75
C SER A 56 7.53 21.56 20.43
N GLN A 57 8.54 21.94 19.65
CA GLN A 57 9.69 22.69 20.17
C GLN A 57 9.23 24.06 20.69
N TRP A 58 8.46 24.83 19.91
CA TRP A 58 7.91 26.11 20.38
C TRP A 58 7.13 25.97 21.70
N TYR A 59 6.22 24.99 21.80
CA TYR A 59 5.40 24.77 22.98
C TYR A 59 6.23 24.46 24.23
N ILE A 60 7.21 23.56 24.12
CA ILE A 60 8.06 23.16 25.24
C ILE A 60 8.96 24.30 25.67
N TYR A 61 9.61 24.93 24.70
CA TYR A 61 10.54 25.98 25.01
C TYR A 61 9.85 27.19 25.64
N MET A 62 8.69 27.64 25.13
CA MET A 62 7.91 28.73 25.74
C MET A 62 7.55 28.46 27.20
N ARG A 63 7.34 27.20 27.59
CA ARG A 63 7.01 26.83 28.99
C ARG A 63 8.20 26.86 29.94
N TYR A 64 9.40 26.55 29.45
CA TYR A 64 10.54 26.22 30.29
C TYR A 64 11.78 27.10 30.06
N ASP A 65 11.79 27.91 29.01
CA ASP A 65 12.92 28.75 28.63
C ASP A 65 12.48 30.18 28.26
N ALA A 66 13.14 31.16 28.86
CA ALA A 66 12.86 32.57 28.61
C ALA A 66 13.57 33.13 27.36
N ASN A 67 14.57 32.40 26.83
CA ASN A 67 15.38 32.78 25.66
C ASN A 67 15.22 31.79 24.51
N PHE A 68 14.04 31.19 24.37
CA PHE A 68 13.80 30.16 23.37
C PHE A 68 13.90 30.61 21.92
N ASP A 69 13.88 31.92 21.69
CA ASP A 69 13.78 32.54 20.39
C ASP A 69 14.92 32.11 19.46
N GLU A 70 16.15 32.00 19.97
CA GLU A 70 17.30 31.56 19.17
C GLU A 70 17.22 30.07 18.80
N ASP A 71 16.93 29.20 19.77
CA ASP A 71 16.90 27.74 19.57
C ASP A 71 15.75 27.32 18.64
N VAL A 72 14.53 27.82 18.90
CA VAL A 72 13.35 27.52 18.06
C VAL A 72 13.56 28.06 16.64
N ASN A 73 14.17 29.23 16.50
CA ASN A 73 14.50 29.78 15.20
C ASN A 73 15.49 28.86 14.45
N ASN A 74 16.65 28.61 15.05
CA ASN A 74 17.76 27.92 14.39
C ASN A 74 17.48 26.44 14.12
N TYR A 75 16.82 25.74 15.05
CA TYR A 75 16.70 24.28 14.99
C TYR A 75 15.34 23.77 14.53
N SER A 76 14.33 24.64 14.41
CA SER A 76 12.99 24.23 13.98
C SER A 76 12.40 25.12 12.88
N LEU A 77 12.46 26.44 13.02
CA LEU A 77 11.86 27.37 12.04
C LEU A 77 12.66 27.40 10.73
N VAL A 78 13.98 27.53 10.81
CA VAL A 78 14.88 27.56 9.65
C VAL A 78 14.82 26.25 8.83
N PRO A 79 14.91 25.05 9.44
CA PRO A 79 14.74 23.80 8.70
C PRO A 79 13.40 23.71 7.97
N LEU A 80 12.30 24.11 8.60
CA LEU A 80 10.97 24.09 7.98
C LEU A 80 10.89 25.06 6.80
N ARG A 81 11.30 26.33 6.98
CA ARG A 81 11.28 27.33 5.90
C ARG A 81 12.19 26.94 4.73
N THR A 82 13.36 26.35 5.03
CA THR A 82 14.27 25.81 4.01
C THR A 82 13.63 24.66 3.24
N ALA A 83 12.97 23.71 3.92
CA ALA A 83 12.26 22.62 3.28
C ALA A 83 11.11 23.12 2.39
N MET A 84 10.31 24.09 2.87
CA MET A 84 9.25 24.72 2.09
C MET A 84 9.80 25.43 0.84
N ALA A 85 10.90 26.18 0.98
CA ALA A 85 11.54 26.89 -0.11
C ALA A 85 12.15 25.93 -1.15
N ALA A 86 12.69 24.78 -0.72
CA ALA A 86 13.22 23.73 -1.59
C ALA A 86 12.13 22.92 -2.29
N ALA A 87 11.03 22.61 -1.61
CA ALA A 87 9.89 21.90 -2.20
C ALA A 87 9.20 22.76 -3.26
N GLY A 88 8.94 24.04 -2.95
CA GLY A 88 8.13 24.92 -3.79
C GLY A 88 6.62 24.60 -3.69
N GLU A 89 5.80 25.46 -4.26
CA GLU A 89 4.34 25.27 -4.33
C GLU A 89 3.88 25.34 -5.79
N ILE A 90 2.93 24.47 -6.16
CA ILE A 90 2.25 24.53 -7.46
C ILE A 90 0.96 25.34 -7.33
N GLU A 91 0.64 26.12 -8.35
CA GLU A 91 -0.59 26.90 -8.44
C GLU A 91 -1.35 26.51 -9.71
N PHE A 92 -2.66 26.35 -9.57
CA PHE A 92 -3.57 26.08 -10.66
C PHE A 92 -4.34 27.35 -11.00
N SER A 93 -4.24 27.80 -12.24
CA SER A 93 -4.95 28.98 -12.76
C SER A 93 -5.78 28.61 -13.98
N GLY A 94 -6.93 29.26 -14.21
CA GLY A 94 -7.73 29.05 -15.42
C GLY A 94 -9.24 29.32 -15.26
N GLU A 95 -9.91 29.65 -16.35
CA GLU A 95 -11.38 29.74 -16.46
C GLU A 95 -11.88 28.63 -17.41
N GLY A 96 -12.89 27.86 -16.99
CA GLY A 96 -13.49 26.80 -17.82
C GLY A 96 -12.65 25.51 -17.89
N THR A 97 -12.48 24.93 -19.08
CA THR A 97 -11.83 23.61 -19.29
C THR A 97 -10.30 23.69 -19.47
N SER A 98 -9.69 24.86 -19.29
CA SER A 98 -8.25 25.10 -19.49
C SER A 98 -7.58 25.45 -18.17
N THR A 99 -7.12 24.45 -17.43
CA THR A 99 -6.30 24.64 -16.23
C THR A 99 -4.82 24.72 -16.62
N THR A 100 -4.18 25.84 -16.32
CA THR A 100 -2.72 26.02 -16.39
C THR A 100 -2.09 25.77 -15.04
N VAL A 101 -1.03 24.96 -15.01
CA VAL A 101 -0.22 24.69 -13.81
C VAL A 101 1.06 25.49 -13.87
N THR A 102 1.34 26.26 -12.83
CA THR A 102 2.55 27.09 -12.68
C THR A 102 3.20 26.86 -11.33
N ALA A 103 4.51 27.07 -11.22
CA ALA A 103 5.17 27.12 -9.92
C ALA A 103 4.93 28.51 -9.30
N LYS A 104 4.55 28.54 -8.02
CA LYS A 104 4.16 29.73 -7.28
C LYS A 104 5.40 30.44 -6.70
N THR A 105 5.37 31.76 -6.67
CA THR A 105 6.31 32.55 -5.86
C THR A 105 5.90 32.46 -4.39
N LEU A 106 6.80 31.98 -3.52
CA LEU A 106 6.47 31.69 -2.12
C LEU A 106 6.58 32.94 -1.23
N PRO A 107 5.52 33.33 -0.50
CA PRO A 107 5.60 34.37 0.52
C PRO A 107 6.09 33.83 1.86
N PHE A 108 7.02 34.53 2.50
CA PHE A 108 7.41 34.30 3.89
C PHE A 108 7.24 35.58 4.70
N ASN A 109 6.27 35.56 5.62
CA ASN A 109 6.01 36.68 6.52
C ASN A 109 7.13 36.78 7.56
N VAL A 110 7.68 37.99 7.72
CA VAL A 110 8.86 38.23 8.56
C VAL A 110 8.51 39.04 9.79
N VAL A 111 7.89 40.22 9.61
CA VAL A 111 7.61 41.13 10.73
C VAL A 111 6.32 41.92 10.51
N SER A 112 5.48 41.95 11.54
CA SER A 112 4.24 42.74 11.55
C SER A 112 4.51 44.17 12.02
N ARG A 113 3.73 45.13 11.53
CA ARG A 113 3.71 46.52 12.03
C ARG A 113 3.44 46.67 13.53
N LEU A 114 2.93 45.61 14.18
CA LEU A 114 2.71 45.57 15.63
C LEU A 114 4.01 45.28 16.41
N SER A 115 5.07 44.84 15.73
CA SER A 115 6.39 44.60 16.31
C SER A 115 7.19 45.89 16.43
N SER A 116 8.02 45.99 17.48
CA SER A 116 8.97 47.09 17.63
C SER A 116 10.05 47.11 16.54
N TYR A 117 10.31 45.96 15.90
CA TYR A 117 11.35 45.81 14.88
C TYR A 117 10.89 46.22 13.48
N PHE A 118 9.60 46.43 13.23
CA PHE A 118 9.08 46.69 11.89
C PHE A 118 9.79 47.86 11.18
N ASN A 119 9.98 48.98 11.87
CA ASN A 119 10.66 50.14 11.29
C ASN A 119 12.16 49.90 11.06
N ASP A 120 12.79 49.00 11.83
CA ASP A 120 14.19 48.64 11.64
C ASP A 120 14.38 47.84 10.34
N TYR A 121 13.46 46.92 10.03
CA TYR A 121 13.44 46.18 8.77
C TYR A 121 13.28 47.11 7.55
N ILE A 122 12.33 48.06 7.62
CA ILE A 122 12.11 49.07 6.57
C ILE A 122 13.37 49.93 6.39
N ALA A 123 13.96 50.42 7.48
CA ALA A 123 15.17 51.23 7.44
C ALA A 123 16.37 50.44 6.88
N ALA A 124 16.49 49.15 7.21
CA ALA A 124 17.56 48.30 6.74
C ALA A 124 17.53 48.11 5.22
N ILE A 125 16.34 47.85 4.64
CA ILE A 125 16.20 47.68 3.18
C ILE A 125 16.30 49.01 2.43
N ASP A 126 15.78 50.11 2.97
CA ASP A 126 15.92 51.45 2.37
C ASP A 126 17.38 51.94 2.36
N GLN A 127 18.15 51.66 3.41
CA GLN A 127 19.58 51.98 3.43
C GLN A 127 20.37 51.17 2.38
N ALA A 128 19.96 49.93 2.10
CA ALA A 128 20.57 49.13 1.04
C ALA A 128 20.36 49.74 -0.35
N VAL A 129 19.20 50.36 -0.60
CA VAL A 129 18.92 51.15 -1.82
C VAL A 129 19.91 52.31 -1.97
N GLU A 130 20.30 52.93 -0.85
CA GLU A 130 21.31 54.00 -0.80
C GLU A 130 22.76 53.49 -0.82
N GLY A 131 22.97 52.17 -0.87
CA GLY A 131 24.28 51.52 -0.93
C GLY A 131 24.92 51.20 0.43
N SER A 132 24.15 51.20 1.52
CA SER A 132 24.61 50.86 2.87
C SER A 132 24.00 49.53 3.36
N TYR A 133 24.84 48.49 3.47
CA TYR A 133 24.40 47.11 3.74
C TYR A 133 24.63 46.63 5.18
N SER A 134 25.04 47.50 6.11
CA SER A 134 25.31 47.09 7.51
C SER A 134 24.05 46.49 8.16
N ASN A 135 22.96 47.26 8.21
CA ASN A 135 21.71 46.78 8.80
C ASN A 135 21.01 45.75 7.90
N PHE A 136 21.25 45.78 6.58
CA PHE A 136 20.76 44.76 5.67
C PHE A 136 21.28 43.37 6.05
N SER A 137 22.55 43.29 6.46
CA SER A 137 23.20 42.04 6.89
C SER A 137 22.65 41.52 8.23
N ASP A 138 22.16 42.41 9.09
CA ASP A 138 21.63 42.07 10.41
C ASP A 138 20.13 41.72 10.38
N TYR A 139 19.33 42.35 9.51
CA TYR A 139 17.87 42.18 9.48
C TYR A 139 17.36 41.44 8.24
N ILE A 140 17.88 41.71 7.04
CA ILE A 140 17.29 41.20 5.79
C ILE A 140 17.96 39.91 5.33
N LYS A 141 19.30 39.88 5.28
CA LYS A 141 20.08 38.71 4.82
C LYS A 141 19.76 37.44 5.63
N PRO A 142 19.58 37.48 6.97
CA PRO A 142 19.23 36.30 7.75
C PRO A 142 17.88 35.70 7.35
N GLU A 143 16.89 36.51 6.97
CA GLU A 143 15.56 35.99 6.60
C GLU A 143 15.56 35.21 5.28
N PHE A 144 16.43 35.60 4.34
CA PHE A 144 16.69 34.79 3.13
C PHE A 144 17.46 33.52 3.46
N ARG A 145 18.47 33.60 4.36
CA ARG A 145 19.19 32.41 4.85
C ARG A 145 18.24 31.44 5.54
N ASN A 146 17.25 31.94 6.28
CA ASN A 146 16.22 31.12 6.93
C ASN A 146 15.39 30.29 5.91
N CYS A 147 15.38 30.71 4.64
CA CYS A 147 14.76 30.00 3.53
C CYS A 147 15.77 29.24 2.65
N GLY A 148 17.01 29.05 3.12
CA GLY A 148 18.08 28.37 2.37
C GLY A 148 18.72 29.20 1.25
N ILE A 149 18.51 30.52 1.23
CA ILE A 149 19.03 31.42 0.19
C ILE A 149 20.16 32.28 0.76
N GLU A 150 21.38 32.11 0.23
CA GLU A 150 22.54 32.93 0.57
C GLU A 150 22.71 34.09 -0.42
N LEU A 151 22.36 35.30 0.02
CA LEU A 151 22.57 36.51 -0.76
C LEU A 151 24.04 36.96 -0.72
N SER A 152 24.51 37.59 -1.79
CA SER A 152 25.80 38.27 -1.82
C SER A 152 25.88 39.40 -0.77
N ASP A 153 27.08 39.92 -0.51
CA ASP A 153 27.25 40.97 0.51
C ASP A 153 26.66 42.32 0.09
N ASN A 154 26.54 42.57 -1.22
CA ASN A 154 26.03 43.84 -1.76
C ASN A 154 25.12 43.58 -2.98
N PRO A 155 23.94 42.95 -2.79
CA PRO A 155 22.99 42.70 -3.87
C PRO A 155 22.38 44.02 -4.35
N THR A 156 21.88 44.09 -5.59
CA THR A 156 21.27 45.33 -6.09
C THR A 156 19.84 45.47 -5.55
N VAL A 157 19.56 46.48 -4.73
CA VAL A 157 18.22 46.72 -4.17
C VAL A 157 17.59 47.95 -4.81
N THR A 158 16.34 47.83 -5.26
CA THR A 158 15.58 48.94 -5.85
C THR A 158 14.15 49.01 -5.28
N VAL A 159 13.56 50.20 -5.24
CA VAL A 159 12.14 50.40 -4.89
C VAL A 159 11.34 50.44 -6.18
N THR A 160 10.33 49.58 -6.30
CA THR A 160 9.46 49.53 -7.49
C THR A 160 8.05 50.08 -7.22
N ALA A 161 7.63 50.13 -5.96
CA ALA A 161 6.43 50.84 -5.53
C ALA A 161 6.65 51.47 -4.15
N GLU A 162 6.25 52.74 -3.98
CA GLU A 162 6.49 53.49 -2.73
C GLU A 162 5.44 53.23 -1.63
N GLY A 163 4.29 52.63 -1.96
CA GLY A 163 3.21 52.35 -1.02
C GLY A 163 2.61 53.59 -0.35
N GLU A 164 1.87 53.39 0.75
CA GLU A 164 1.28 54.47 1.54
C GLU A 164 2.32 55.15 2.47
N ALA A 165 2.35 56.49 2.46
CA ALA A 165 3.39 57.27 3.13
C ALA A 165 3.54 57.08 4.65
N ASN A 166 2.48 56.66 5.37
CA ASN A 166 2.50 56.53 6.84
C ASN A 166 2.50 55.09 7.33
N PHE A 167 2.18 54.13 6.46
CA PHE A 167 1.99 52.72 6.83
C PHE A 167 2.83 51.77 5.99
N TYR A 168 3.47 52.29 4.93
CA TYR A 168 4.21 51.53 3.93
C TYR A 168 3.39 50.46 3.21
N GLU A 169 2.07 50.46 3.39
CA GLU A 169 1.17 49.48 2.77
C GLU A 169 1.27 49.55 1.24
N GLY A 170 1.48 48.41 0.59
CA GLY A 170 1.71 48.32 -0.85
C GLY A 170 3.09 48.80 -1.30
N ARG A 171 4.04 49.00 -0.38
CA ARG A 171 5.45 49.29 -0.73
C ARG A 171 6.15 48.01 -1.17
N VAL A 172 6.98 48.12 -2.22
CA VAL A 172 7.66 46.98 -2.86
C VAL A 172 9.12 47.32 -3.14
N TRP A 173 10.01 46.43 -2.73
CA TRP A 173 11.42 46.41 -3.09
C TRP A 173 11.74 45.18 -3.96
N GLU A 174 12.70 45.32 -4.85
CA GLU A 174 13.29 44.22 -5.62
C GLU A 174 14.77 44.10 -5.28
N ILE A 175 15.16 42.92 -4.80
CA ILE A 175 16.55 42.55 -4.55
C ILE A 175 17.02 41.69 -5.73
N VAL A 176 17.98 42.18 -6.51
CA VAL A 176 18.57 41.46 -7.63
C VAL A 176 19.94 40.92 -7.23
N ASP A 177 20.06 39.60 -7.20
CA ASP A 177 21.29 38.90 -6.83
C ASP A 177 21.45 37.60 -7.63
N GLY A 178 22.68 37.29 -8.06
CA GLY A 178 22.95 36.04 -8.81
C GLY A 178 22.15 35.83 -10.10
N GLY A 179 21.57 36.89 -10.68
CA GLY A 179 20.68 36.80 -11.85
C GLY A 179 19.22 36.48 -11.52
N GLN A 180 18.87 36.41 -10.23
CA GLN A 180 17.50 36.27 -9.73
C GLN A 180 16.99 37.58 -9.12
N THR A 181 15.68 37.76 -9.10
CA THR A 181 15.01 38.93 -8.50
C THR A 181 14.07 38.45 -7.40
N TYR A 182 14.29 38.94 -6.18
CA TYR A 182 13.51 38.62 -4.99
C TYR A 182 12.65 39.82 -4.61
N PRO A 183 11.32 39.74 -4.76
CA PRO A 183 10.41 40.77 -4.28
C PRO A 183 10.36 40.79 -2.75
N VAL A 184 10.16 41.97 -2.19
CA VAL A 184 9.87 42.19 -0.77
C VAL A 184 8.75 43.21 -0.70
N ASN A 185 7.65 42.88 -0.02
CA ASN A 185 6.47 43.74 0.01
C ASN A 185 5.99 43.98 1.44
N VAL A 186 5.27 45.08 1.63
CA VAL A 186 4.43 45.28 2.81
C VAL A 186 2.97 45.15 2.41
N GLU A 187 2.32 44.09 2.89
CA GLU A 187 0.92 43.76 2.58
C GLU A 187 0.18 43.36 3.86
N GLY A 188 -1.01 43.92 4.08
CA GLY A 188 -1.76 43.72 5.32
C GLY A 188 -1.02 44.22 6.58
N GLY A 189 -0.09 45.16 6.43
CA GLY A 189 0.79 45.62 7.50
C GLY A 189 1.87 44.61 7.92
N ILE A 190 2.18 43.61 7.08
CA ILE A 190 3.22 42.62 7.31
C ILE A 190 4.32 42.80 6.27
N PHE A 191 5.57 42.84 6.70
CA PHE A 191 6.75 42.79 5.84
C PHE A 191 6.99 41.33 5.44
N THR A 192 6.95 41.07 4.14
CA THR A 192 6.98 39.72 3.55
C THR A 192 8.07 39.66 2.49
N ILE A 193 8.92 38.64 2.57
CA ILE A 193 9.89 38.33 1.51
C ILE A 193 9.31 37.28 0.57
N TYR A 194 9.68 37.32 -0.70
CA TYR A 194 9.19 36.40 -1.71
C TYR A 194 10.33 35.61 -2.36
N ILE A 195 10.19 34.28 -2.39
CA ILE A 195 11.12 33.37 -3.04
C ILE A 195 10.55 32.97 -4.42
N PRO A 196 11.12 33.46 -5.53
CA PRO A 196 10.66 33.13 -6.87
C PRO A 196 10.97 31.68 -7.22
N PRO A 197 10.21 31.06 -8.15
CA PRO A 197 10.41 29.67 -8.49
C PRO A 197 11.66 29.46 -9.35
N THR A 198 12.49 28.48 -9.00
CA THR A 198 13.78 28.19 -9.66
C THR A 198 13.98 26.70 -9.92
N ALA A 199 14.96 26.35 -10.76
CA ALA A 199 15.28 24.95 -11.09
C ALA A 199 15.79 24.10 -9.90
N SER A 200 16.15 24.72 -8.77
CA SER A 200 16.49 23.99 -7.55
C SER A 200 15.24 23.49 -6.81
N GLN A 201 14.04 23.97 -7.16
CA GLN A 201 12.80 23.58 -6.51
C GLN A 201 12.14 22.38 -7.18
N ILE A 202 11.57 21.50 -6.36
CA ILE A 202 10.87 20.30 -6.86
C ILE A 202 9.62 20.69 -7.66
N ALA A 203 8.80 21.63 -7.16
CA ALA A 203 7.61 22.13 -7.83
C ALA A 203 7.90 22.70 -9.23
N TYR A 204 8.99 23.46 -9.38
CA TYR A 204 9.40 24.00 -10.67
C TYR A 204 9.72 22.89 -11.68
N ASN A 205 10.48 21.89 -11.24
CA ASN A 205 10.85 20.73 -12.06
C ASN A 205 9.62 19.89 -12.42
N LEU A 206 8.67 19.73 -11.48
CA LEU A 206 7.41 19.02 -11.70
C LEU A 206 6.56 19.70 -12.79
N VAL A 207 6.36 21.01 -12.67
CA VAL A 207 5.63 21.81 -13.67
C VAL A 207 6.32 21.75 -15.04
N GLY A 208 7.65 21.76 -15.06
CA GLY A 208 8.44 21.54 -16.27
C GLY A 208 8.18 20.17 -16.91
N ALA A 209 8.21 19.10 -16.12
CA ALA A 209 7.95 17.73 -16.57
C ALA A 209 6.53 17.56 -17.11
N ILE A 210 5.51 18.11 -16.41
CA ILE A 210 4.10 18.09 -16.87
C ILE A 210 3.98 18.78 -18.24
N ARG A 211 4.58 19.95 -18.42
CA ARG A 211 4.53 20.69 -19.68
C ARG A 211 5.23 19.94 -20.82
N ASN A 212 6.38 19.35 -20.54
CA ASN A 212 7.14 18.59 -21.52
C ASN A 212 6.38 17.33 -21.97
N LEU A 213 5.83 16.56 -21.04
CA LEU A 213 5.02 15.39 -21.35
C LEU A 213 3.74 15.77 -22.09
N GLY A 214 3.04 16.83 -21.66
CA GLY A 214 1.85 17.33 -22.36
C GLY A 214 2.15 17.73 -23.81
N SER A 215 3.32 18.35 -24.06
CA SER A 215 3.78 18.69 -25.41
C SER A 215 4.13 17.44 -26.23
N ALA A 216 4.74 16.42 -25.60
CA ALA A 216 5.05 15.16 -26.26
C ALA A 216 3.77 14.39 -26.66
N ILE A 217 2.79 14.29 -25.76
CA ILE A 217 1.48 13.66 -26.02
C ILE A 217 0.78 14.32 -27.22
N ALA A 218 0.84 15.65 -27.33
CA ALA A 218 0.25 16.38 -28.45
C ALA A 218 0.86 16.01 -29.81
N ASN A 219 2.15 15.60 -29.84
CA ASN A 219 2.82 15.17 -31.07
C ASN A 219 2.45 13.74 -31.50
N TYR A 220 2.09 12.87 -30.55
CA TYR A 220 1.71 11.47 -30.82
C TYR A 220 0.22 11.27 -31.11
N THR A 221 -0.61 12.28 -30.83
CA THR A 221 -2.05 12.19 -31.06
C THR A 221 -2.34 12.21 -32.57
N THR A 222 -2.82 11.07 -33.09
CA THR A 222 -3.25 10.92 -34.50
C THR A 222 -4.78 10.87 -34.58
N SER A 223 -5.35 10.78 -35.79
CA SER A 223 -6.81 10.61 -35.95
C SER A 223 -7.34 9.27 -35.43
N THR A 224 -6.49 8.30 -35.11
CA THR A 224 -6.86 6.92 -34.70
C THR A 224 -6.41 6.57 -33.29
N THR A 225 -5.45 7.28 -32.71
CA THR A 225 -4.90 7.02 -31.37
C THR A 225 -4.74 8.32 -30.60
N GLN A 226 -5.32 8.40 -29.41
CA GLN A 226 -5.23 9.56 -28.53
C GLN A 226 -4.75 9.13 -27.15
N TYR A 227 -3.63 9.70 -26.70
CA TYR A 227 -3.13 9.52 -25.34
C TYR A 227 -3.64 10.67 -24.45
N ARG A 228 -3.96 10.36 -23.20
CA ARG A 228 -4.36 11.34 -22.19
C ARG A 228 -3.61 11.07 -20.90
N LEU A 229 -3.06 12.13 -20.31
CA LEU A 229 -2.51 12.05 -18.96
C LEU A 229 -3.65 11.90 -17.95
N CYS A 230 -3.61 10.82 -17.16
CA CYS A 230 -4.59 10.52 -16.13
C CYS A 230 -3.91 10.53 -14.77
N GLN A 231 -4.61 11.07 -13.76
CA GLN A 231 -4.16 10.99 -12.38
C GLN A 231 -4.66 9.68 -11.77
N VAL A 232 -3.76 8.98 -11.08
CA VAL A 232 -4.09 7.81 -10.27
C VAL A 232 -3.70 8.08 -8.82
N PRO A 233 -4.44 7.53 -7.83
CA PRO A 233 -4.00 7.56 -6.44
C PRO A 233 -2.64 6.88 -6.30
N SER A 234 -1.75 7.46 -5.49
CA SER A 234 -0.50 6.81 -5.08
C SER A 234 -0.78 5.70 -4.06
N ASP A 235 0.24 4.88 -3.78
CA ASP A 235 0.15 3.86 -2.73
C ASP A 235 -0.17 4.50 -1.37
N ASN A 236 -1.20 3.95 -0.70
CA ASN A 236 -1.66 4.45 0.59
C ASN A 236 -0.65 4.14 1.71
N TYR A 237 -0.48 5.10 2.62
CA TYR A 237 0.04 4.83 3.96
C TYR A 237 -1.06 4.26 4.83
N TRP A 238 -0.70 3.30 5.68
CA TRP A 238 -1.62 2.63 6.57
C TRP A 238 -1.45 3.15 8.00
N ARG A 239 -2.58 3.49 8.62
CA ARG A 239 -2.67 3.78 10.05
C ARG A 239 -3.15 2.50 10.76
N PRO A 240 -2.47 2.02 11.81
CA PRO A 240 -3.01 0.92 12.60
C PRO A 240 -4.33 1.34 13.27
N SER A 241 -5.33 0.46 13.25
CA SER A 241 -6.55 0.67 14.03
C SER A 241 -6.24 0.66 15.51
N ASP A 242 -6.79 1.61 16.27
CA ASP A 242 -6.75 1.57 17.74
C ASP A 242 -7.51 0.33 18.25
N PRO A 243 -7.16 -0.23 19.44
CA PRO A 243 -7.89 -1.34 20.03
C PRO A 243 -9.38 -1.03 20.15
N PHE A 244 -10.23 -2.03 19.91
CA PHE A 244 -11.68 -1.87 19.93
C PHE A 244 -12.29 -2.44 21.20
N VAL A 245 -13.30 -1.76 21.74
CA VAL A 245 -14.06 -2.22 22.91
C VAL A 245 -15.53 -2.33 22.54
N LEU A 246 -16.10 -3.51 22.82
CA LEU A 246 -17.53 -3.73 22.81
C LEU A 246 -18.03 -3.70 24.26
N LEU A 247 -18.93 -2.77 24.56
CA LEU A 247 -19.59 -2.63 25.85
C LEU A 247 -21.00 -3.20 25.75
N THR A 248 -21.38 -4.04 26.71
CA THR A 248 -22.71 -4.66 26.76
C THR A 248 -23.37 -4.45 28.13
N GLY A 249 -24.70 -4.46 28.16
CA GLY A 249 -25.50 -4.35 29.38
C GLY A 249 -26.11 -2.96 29.61
N ASP A 250 -26.83 -2.81 30.73
CA ASP A 250 -27.67 -1.64 31.03
C ASP A 250 -26.96 -0.28 30.91
N ALA A 251 -25.67 -0.23 31.24
CA ALA A 251 -24.88 0.99 31.16
C ALA A 251 -24.56 1.41 29.71
N ALA A 252 -24.51 0.45 28.77
CA ALA A 252 -24.26 0.67 27.35
C ALA A 252 -25.56 0.86 26.54
N LYS A 253 -26.73 0.75 27.18
CA LYS A 253 -28.03 0.90 26.51
C LYS A 253 -28.13 2.22 25.74
N ALA A 254 -28.39 2.12 24.44
CA ALA A 254 -28.60 3.27 23.58
C ALA A 254 -29.87 4.03 23.99
N SER A 255 -29.89 5.35 23.77
CA SER A 255 -31.04 6.16 24.14
C SER A 255 -32.21 5.99 23.18
N ASN A 256 -33.40 5.77 23.74
CA ASN A 256 -34.68 5.82 22.99
C ASN A 256 -35.04 7.25 22.51
N ARG A 257 -34.13 8.23 22.59
CA ARG A 257 -34.37 9.64 22.24
C ARG A 257 -34.87 9.85 20.81
N PHE A 258 -34.48 8.98 19.88
CA PHE A 258 -34.81 9.10 18.45
C PHE A 258 -35.62 7.91 17.89
N GLY A 259 -35.85 6.85 18.68
CA GLY A 259 -36.37 5.56 18.19
C GLY A 259 -37.84 5.30 18.51
N GLN A 260 -38.75 6.09 17.92
CA GLN A 260 -40.19 5.82 18.00
C GLN A 260 -40.93 6.17 16.69
N ASP A 261 -40.33 5.84 15.55
CA ASP A 261 -41.04 5.89 14.27
C ASP A 261 -42.26 4.95 14.34
N GLY A 262 -43.44 5.45 13.96
CA GLY A 262 -44.70 4.69 14.02
C GLY A 262 -45.34 4.50 15.40
N ARG A 263 -44.80 5.07 16.50
CA ARG A 263 -45.46 4.94 17.82
C ARG A 263 -46.85 5.58 17.80
N LEU A 264 -47.87 4.82 18.23
CA LEU A 264 -49.29 5.20 18.24
C LEU A 264 -49.92 5.40 16.84
N ARG A 265 -49.28 4.94 15.76
CA ARG A 265 -49.82 5.01 14.39
C ARG A 265 -49.59 3.71 13.61
N GLU A 266 -50.66 3.15 13.06
CA GLU A 266 -50.61 1.93 12.23
C GLU A 266 -49.87 2.13 10.89
N ASP A 267 -49.62 3.37 10.45
CA ASP A 267 -49.02 3.69 9.14
C ASP A 267 -47.51 3.97 9.18
N GLY A 268 -46.87 3.89 10.35
CA GLY A 268 -45.41 4.03 10.47
C GLY A 268 -44.85 5.46 10.29
N PHE A 269 -45.68 6.46 9.96
CA PHE A 269 -45.22 7.83 9.70
C PHE A 269 -45.24 8.73 10.95
N LEU A 270 -44.35 9.72 10.97
CA LEU A 270 -44.22 10.69 12.08
C LEU A 270 -45.35 11.73 12.07
N GLU A 271 -45.94 12.01 13.23
CA GLU A 271 -47.06 12.96 13.37
C GLU A 271 -46.58 14.43 13.38
N CYS A 272 -46.81 15.14 12.27
CA CYS A 272 -46.44 16.55 12.14
C CYS A 272 -47.60 17.51 12.49
N TYR A 273 -47.33 18.49 13.36
CA TYR A 273 -48.28 19.58 13.68
C TYR A 273 -47.87 20.87 12.94
N PRO A 274 -48.68 21.37 11.99
CA PRO A 274 -48.43 22.67 11.39
C PRO A 274 -48.75 23.77 12.42
N ILE A 275 -47.72 24.48 12.89
CA ILE A 275 -47.88 25.65 13.75
C ILE A 275 -47.79 26.90 12.86
N ASP A 276 -48.89 27.62 12.72
CA ASP A 276 -48.93 28.91 12.04
C ASP A 276 -48.26 29.98 12.92
N PHE A 277 -46.94 30.16 12.82
CA PHE A 277 -46.16 31.15 13.57
C PHE A 277 -45.11 31.81 12.66
N ASP A 278 -44.95 33.13 12.78
CA ASP A 278 -43.95 33.87 12.01
C ASP A 278 -42.54 33.65 12.60
N VAL A 279 -41.80 32.75 11.97
CA VAL A 279 -40.43 32.36 12.37
C VAL A 279 -39.44 33.52 12.36
N THR A 280 -39.71 34.62 11.63
CA THR A 280 -38.82 35.79 11.61
C THR A 280 -38.91 36.62 12.90
N ASN A 281 -39.94 36.38 13.71
CA ASN A 281 -40.21 37.14 14.92
C ASN A 281 -39.95 36.37 16.23
N ILE A 282 -39.30 35.20 16.17
CA ILE A 282 -39.07 34.31 17.32
C ILE A 282 -38.40 35.04 18.49
N THR A 283 -37.41 35.88 18.23
CA THR A 283 -36.69 36.62 19.29
C THR A 283 -37.55 37.67 20.00
N ASN A 284 -38.62 38.16 19.37
CA ASN A 284 -39.50 39.19 19.93
C ASN A 284 -40.81 38.63 20.51
N ASP A 285 -41.25 37.44 20.09
CA ASP A 285 -42.48 36.77 20.58
C ASP A 285 -42.20 35.32 21.03
N VAL A 286 -41.19 35.18 21.89
CA VAL A 286 -40.83 33.90 22.52
C VAL A 286 -42.02 33.33 23.31
N ASP A 287 -42.76 34.19 24.03
CA ASP A 287 -43.91 33.80 24.84
C ASP A 287 -45.09 33.29 23.99
N GLY A 288 -45.37 33.92 22.85
CA GLY A 288 -46.40 33.48 21.91
C GLY A 288 -46.07 32.13 21.25
N LEU A 289 -44.80 31.89 20.92
CA LEU A 289 -44.34 30.59 20.44
C LEU A 289 -44.49 29.51 21.52
N LEU A 290 -44.03 29.79 22.74
CA LEU A 290 -44.17 28.90 23.89
C LEU A 290 -45.64 28.59 24.20
N ALA A 291 -46.55 29.57 24.10
CA ALA A 291 -47.98 29.35 24.31
C ALA A 291 -48.56 28.38 23.27
N LYS A 292 -48.19 28.51 21.98
CA LYS A 292 -48.60 27.59 20.92
C LYS A 292 -48.05 26.19 21.14
N ILE A 293 -46.78 26.05 21.48
CA ILE A 293 -46.18 24.76 21.83
C ILE A 293 -46.91 24.16 23.03
N ASN A 294 -47.12 24.91 24.11
CA ASN A 294 -47.82 24.43 25.30
C ASN A 294 -49.27 24.01 25.02
N SER A 295 -49.93 24.58 24.00
CA SER A 295 -51.28 24.17 23.60
C SER A 295 -51.35 22.76 23.00
N LEU A 296 -50.21 22.22 22.56
CA LEU A 296 -50.07 20.86 22.04
C LEU A 296 -49.81 19.82 23.14
N LYS A 297 -49.65 20.24 24.41
CA LYS A 297 -49.38 19.30 25.52
C LYS A 297 -50.55 18.33 25.71
N PRO A 298 -50.29 17.02 25.85
CA PRO A 298 -51.33 16.03 26.11
C PRO A 298 -51.96 16.22 27.50
N SER A 299 -53.14 15.63 27.70
CA SER A 299 -53.77 15.54 29.01
C SER A 299 -52.87 14.74 29.96
N SER A 300 -52.91 15.04 31.27
CA SER A 300 -52.04 14.36 32.24
C SER A 300 -52.21 12.83 32.19
N GLY A 301 -51.15 12.12 31.80
CA GLY A 301 -51.11 10.66 31.71
C GLY A 301 -51.38 10.07 30.32
N GLU A 302 -51.69 10.88 29.31
CA GLU A 302 -51.76 10.44 27.91
C GLU A 302 -50.37 10.50 27.27
N ASP A 303 -49.96 9.40 26.61
CA ASP A 303 -48.76 9.35 25.78
C ASP A 303 -48.94 10.23 24.54
N SER A 304 -47.92 11.02 24.18
CA SER A 304 -47.90 11.86 22.97
C SER A 304 -46.53 11.78 22.30
N ILE A 305 -46.52 11.69 20.97
CA ILE A 305 -45.31 11.60 20.13
C ILE A 305 -44.42 12.85 20.30
N ASN A 306 -45.02 14.01 20.60
CA ASN A 306 -44.32 15.30 20.62
C ASN A 306 -43.93 15.81 22.01
N PHE A 307 -44.36 15.14 23.08
CA PHE A 307 -44.09 15.55 24.47
C PHE A 307 -43.56 14.39 25.30
N ASN A 308 -42.25 14.37 25.52
CA ASN A 308 -41.63 13.49 26.50
C ASN A 308 -41.52 14.20 27.85
N THR A 309 -42.26 13.71 28.86
CA THR A 309 -42.13 14.19 30.24
C THR A 309 -41.10 13.34 30.97
N TRP A 310 -39.94 13.90 31.27
CA TRP A 310 -38.91 13.20 32.03
C TRP A 310 -39.13 13.40 33.53
N SER A 311 -39.44 12.30 34.24
CA SER A 311 -39.51 12.27 35.71
C SER A 311 -38.13 12.17 36.38
N GLN A 312 -37.13 11.73 35.60
CA GLN A 312 -35.72 11.63 35.97
C GLN A 312 -34.86 11.87 34.73
N GLN A 313 -33.62 12.33 34.91
CA GLN A 313 -32.70 12.56 33.79
C GLN A 313 -32.39 11.23 33.07
N PRO A 314 -32.69 11.11 31.76
CA PRO A 314 -32.47 9.88 31.01
C PRO A 314 -30.97 9.62 30.84
N TRP A 315 -30.54 8.39 31.08
CA TRP A 315 -29.19 7.94 30.75
C TRP A 315 -29.04 7.85 29.22
N ASN A 316 -28.01 8.51 28.69
CA ASN A 316 -27.75 8.58 27.25
C ASN A 316 -26.23 8.64 27.01
N PRO A 317 -25.54 7.49 27.12
CA PRO A 317 -24.10 7.44 26.92
C PRO A 317 -23.77 7.78 25.47
N PHE A 318 -22.89 8.77 25.28
CA PHE A 318 -22.47 9.21 23.94
C PHE A 318 -20.95 9.22 23.77
N ALA A 319 -20.22 9.00 24.87
CA ALA A 319 -18.78 8.94 24.86
C ALA A 319 -18.27 8.12 26.05
N PHE A 320 -17.01 7.71 25.97
CA PHE A 320 -16.28 7.18 27.09
C PHE A 320 -14.91 7.83 27.25
N GLN A 321 -14.48 7.93 28.49
CA GLN A 321 -13.12 8.25 28.87
C GLN A 321 -12.44 6.97 29.32
N TRP A 322 -11.21 6.76 28.85
CA TRP A 322 -10.44 5.56 29.13
C TRP A 322 -9.10 5.93 29.78
N ASN A 323 -8.66 5.07 30.70
CA ASN A 323 -7.30 5.00 31.21
C ASN A 323 -6.80 3.58 31.00
N VAL A 324 -5.67 3.43 30.32
CA VAL A 324 -5.06 2.13 30.02
C VAL A 324 -3.63 2.10 30.52
N LEU A 325 -3.20 0.94 31.00
CA LEU A 325 -1.80 0.64 31.27
C LEU A 325 -1.26 -0.16 30.09
N ASN A 326 -0.20 0.33 29.46
CA ASN A 326 0.49 -0.35 28.36
C ASN A 326 1.85 -0.87 28.82
N TYR A 327 2.12 -2.13 28.51
CA TYR A 327 3.31 -2.89 28.89
C TYR A 327 4.10 -3.21 27.61
N PRO A 328 4.84 -2.24 27.02
CA PRO A 328 5.50 -2.42 25.74
C PRO A 328 6.55 -3.53 25.78
N SER A 329 6.78 -4.19 24.64
CA SER A 329 7.90 -5.13 24.48
C SER A 329 9.21 -4.36 24.28
N ARG A 330 9.75 -3.83 25.38
CA ARG A 330 11.03 -3.10 25.44
C ARG A 330 11.78 -3.45 26.72
N GLU A 331 13.10 -3.44 26.63
CA GLU A 331 13.95 -3.65 27.81
C GLU A 331 13.86 -2.47 28.77
N MET A 332 13.85 -2.76 30.07
CA MET A 332 13.89 -1.77 31.15
C MET A 332 15.08 -2.05 32.07
N LYS A 333 15.94 -1.05 32.31
CA LYS A 333 17.09 -1.14 33.20
C LYS A 333 16.99 -0.04 34.26
N GLU A 334 17.12 -0.41 35.53
CA GLU A 334 17.10 0.52 36.68
C GLU A 334 15.88 1.48 36.70
N GLY A 335 14.73 1.04 36.18
CA GLY A 335 13.52 1.86 36.12
C GLY A 335 13.41 2.76 34.89
N VAL A 336 14.32 2.64 33.91
CA VAL A 336 14.35 3.43 32.67
C VAL A 336 14.17 2.51 31.47
N VAL A 337 13.21 2.82 30.60
CA VAL A 337 13.02 2.10 29.34
C VAL A 337 14.16 2.41 28.38
N GLN A 338 14.72 1.36 27.79
CA GLN A 338 15.86 1.42 26.88
C GLN A 338 15.41 1.57 25.43
N ASP A 339 16.34 1.99 24.57
CA ASP A 339 16.18 2.07 23.13
C ASP A 339 15.82 0.70 22.53
N TYR A 340 15.09 0.73 21.42
CA TYR A 340 14.74 -0.48 20.70
C TYR A 340 16.02 -1.16 20.19
N GLN A 341 16.11 -2.47 20.40
CA GLN A 341 17.17 -3.27 19.81
C GLN A 341 16.76 -3.71 18.39
N PRO A 342 17.67 -3.79 17.41
CA PRO A 342 17.32 -4.15 16.04
C PRO A 342 16.54 -5.46 15.91
N ASN A 343 16.87 -6.48 16.72
CA ASN A 343 16.19 -7.78 16.71
C ASN A 343 15.00 -7.88 17.69
N GLN A 344 14.57 -6.78 18.34
CA GLN A 344 13.55 -6.81 19.41
C GLN A 344 12.27 -7.56 18.99
N ILE A 345 11.82 -7.35 17.76
CA ILE A 345 10.63 -8.02 17.21
C ILE A 345 10.93 -9.47 16.86
N LEU A 346 12.00 -9.73 16.11
CA LEU A 346 12.38 -11.07 15.68
C LEU A 346 12.69 -12.00 16.85
N ASP A 347 13.20 -11.48 17.97
CA ASP A 347 13.51 -12.26 19.17
C ASP A 347 12.26 -12.65 19.98
N ASN A 348 11.17 -11.87 19.88
CA ASN A 348 9.99 -12.03 20.73
C ASN A 348 8.74 -12.51 19.97
N TYR A 349 8.64 -12.25 18.66
CA TYR A 349 7.50 -12.59 17.83
C TYR A 349 7.91 -13.47 16.63
N SER A 350 6.97 -14.23 16.08
CA SER A 350 7.14 -15.00 14.83
C SER A 350 5.99 -14.78 13.86
N LEU A 351 6.29 -14.79 12.56
CA LEU A 351 5.33 -14.75 11.47
C LEU A 351 5.16 -16.16 10.91
N GLU A 352 4.21 -16.92 11.46
CA GLU A 352 4.00 -18.32 11.08
C GLU A 352 3.56 -18.47 9.61
N PRO A 353 3.73 -19.65 8.98
CA PRO A 353 3.24 -19.91 7.62
C PRO A 353 1.75 -19.56 7.50
N ASN A 354 1.37 -18.87 6.42
CA ASN A 354 0.01 -18.39 6.16
C ASN A 354 -0.58 -17.42 7.21
N ALA A 355 0.18 -17.04 8.23
CA ALA A 355 -0.21 -15.99 9.15
C ALA A 355 -0.01 -14.61 8.51
N ILE A 356 -1.01 -13.75 8.68
CA ILE A 356 -0.94 -12.33 8.30
C ILE A 356 -0.31 -11.50 9.43
N ASP A 357 -0.48 -11.94 10.68
CA ASP A 357 -0.03 -11.23 11.88
C ASP A 357 1.10 -11.94 12.59
N LEU A 358 2.00 -11.14 13.18
CA LEU A 358 3.00 -11.62 14.13
C LEU A 358 2.34 -12.13 15.42
N GLN A 359 2.78 -13.30 15.88
CA GLN A 359 2.36 -13.89 17.15
C GLN A 359 3.50 -13.87 18.15
N LEU A 360 3.17 -13.68 19.43
CA LEU A 360 4.15 -13.76 20.50
C LEU A 360 4.69 -15.19 20.61
N LYS A 361 6.01 -15.35 20.64
CA LYS A 361 6.64 -16.65 20.85
C LYS A 361 6.36 -17.14 22.28
N PRO A 362 6.08 -18.43 22.49
CA PRO A 362 5.86 -18.97 23.83
C PRO A 362 7.03 -18.67 24.78
N GLY A 363 6.75 -18.12 25.97
CA GLY A 363 7.76 -17.81 26.97
C GLY A 363 8.41 -16.42 26.82
N LYS A 364 7.97 -15.60 25.85
CA LYS A 364 8.46 -14.23 25.63
C LYS A 364 7.61 -13.15 26.28
N GLU A 365 6.65 -13.52 27.12
CA GLU A 365 5.83 -12.62 27.93
C GLU A 365 6.68 -11.79 28.91
N SER A 366 7.81 -12.35 29.37
CA SER A 366 8.76 -11.65 30.24
C SER A 366 9.58 -10.57 29.53
N SER A 367 9.41 -10.39 28.22
CA SER A 367 10.05 -9.31 27.46
C SER A 367 9.33 -7.96 27.59
N PHE A 368 8.17 -7.95 28.23
CA PHE A 368 7.38 -6.74 28.44
C PHE A 368 7.87 -5.98 29.67
N THR A 369 7.66 -4.68 29.70
CA THR A 369 7.98 -3.89 30.89
C THR A 369 7.16 -4.38 32.09
N PRO A 370 7.76 -4.49 33.29
CA PRO A 370 7.06 -5.00 34.47
C PRO A 370 6.00 -4.02 34.99
N ASP A 371 6.24 -2.72 34.83
CA ASP A 371 5.31 -1.66 35.19
C ASP A 371 4.66 -1.12 33.90
N GLY A 372 3.33 -1.00 33.91
CA GLY A 372 2.56 -0.47 32.80
C GLY A 372 2.55 1.07 32.81
N ASN A 373 2.67 1.67 31.63
CA ASN A 373 2.58 3.13 31.46
C ASN A 373 1.13 3.56 31.29
N SER A 374 0.71 4.57 32.05
CA SER A 374 -0.67 5.05 32.05
C SER A 374 -0.90 6.03 30.92
N TYR A 375 -1.89 5.74 30.09
CA TYR A 375 -2.32 6.58 28.98
C TYR A 375 -3.81 6.83 29.08
N LYS A 376 -4.24 8.05 28.76
CA LYS A 376 -5.64 8.47 28.88
C LYS A 376 -6.12 9.07 27.57
N GLY A 377 -7.42 8.96 27.35
CA GLY A 377 -8.07 9.58 26.21
C GLY A 377 -9.58 9.53 26.29
N PHE A 378 -10.20 9.93 25.20
CA PHE A 378 -11.65 10.10 25.09
C PHE A 378 -12.12 9.62 23.72
N SER A 379 -13.28 8.99 23.66
CA SER A 379 -13.82 8.43 22.44
C SER A 379 -15.33 8.55 22.41
N ILE A 380 -15.90 8.87 21.24
CA ILE A 380 -17.34 9.08 21.05
C ILE A 380 -17.99 7.73 20.80
N LEU A 381 -18.97 7.33 21.60
CA LEU A 381 -19.68 6.05 21.44
C LEU A 381 -20.71 6.11 20.34
N THR A 382 -20.88 4.99 19.65
CA THR A 382 -21.95 4.81 18.67
C THR A 382 -22.60 3.44 18.83
N PRO A 383 -23.92 3.30 18.56
CA PRO A 383 -24.59 2.00 18.52
C PRO A 383 -24.37 1.24 17.21
N SER A 384 -23.60 1.80 16.26
CA SER A 384 -23.54 1.34 14.87
C SER A 384 -23.16 -0.12 14.68
N ALA A 385 -22.28 -0.68 15.51
CA ALA A 385 -21.83 -2.06 15.34
C ALA A 385 -22.95 -3.08 15.56
N GLY A 386 -23.86 -2.82 16.50
CA GLY A 386 -25.00 -3.70 16.74
C GLY A 386 -25.99 -3.68 15.57
N GLU A 387 -26.26 -2.49 15.04
CA GLU A 387 -27.10 -2.30 13.85
C GLU A 387 -26.46 -2.96 12.61
N GLU A 388 -25.15 -2.78 12.42
CA GLU A 388 -24.42 -3.34 11.28
C GLU A 388 -24.36 -4.87 11.33
N LEU A 389 -24.07 -5.46 12.50
CA LEU A 389 -24.07 -6.92 12.66
C LEU A 389 -25.47 -7.50 12.40
N SER A 390 -26.52 -6.86 12.92
CA SER A 390 -27.91 -7.28 12.67
C SER A 390 -28.27 -7.21 11.18
N GLY A 391 -27.84 -6.15 10.50
CA GLY A 391 -28.01 -6.01 9.05
C GLY A 391 -27.23 -7.05 8.24
N GLN A 392 -25.98 -7.35 8.62
CA GLN A 392 -25.17 -8.39 7.97
C GLN A 392 -25.76 -9.79 8.18
N LEU A 393 -26.22 -10.12 9.39
CA LEU A 393 -26.89 -11.37 9.70
C LEU A 393 -28.18 -11.51 8.89
N THR A 394 -28.98 -10.45 8.80
CA THR A 394 -30.20 -10.41 7.97
C THR A 394 -29.88 -10.69 6.51
N ASN A 395 -28.88 -10.01 5.94
CA ASN A 395 -28.48 -10.21 4.54
C ASN A 395 -27.97 -11.64 4.30
N TYR A 396 -27.17 -12.19 5.22
CA TYR A 396 -26.64 -13.54 5.12
C TYR A 396 -27.77 -14.58 5.16
N LEU A 397 -28.68 -14.49 6.13
CA LEU A 397 -29.81 -15.40 6.28
C LEU A 397 -30.80 -15.27 5.11
N ASN A 398 -31.03 -14.06 4.61
CA ASN A 398 -31.85 -13.82 3.42
C ASN A 398 -31.25 -14.47 2.16
N ALA A 399 -29.92 -14.50 2.04
CA ALA A 399 -29.25 -15.09 0.89
C ALA A 399 -29.12 -16.63 1.00
N GLN A 400 -28.80 -17.15 2.19
CA GLN A 400 -28.42 -18.55 2.37
C GLN A 400 -29.57 -19.45 2.87
N LEU A 401 -30.48 -18.92 3.69
CA LEU A 401 -31.52 -19.70 4.36
C LEU A 401 -32.91 -19.54 3.72
N LEU A 402 -33.34 -18.30 3.53
CA LEU A 402 -34.71 -18.00 3.09
C LEU A 402 -35.11 -18.59 1.73
N PRO A 403 -34.25 -18.68 0.70
CA PRO A 403 -34.64 -19.28 -0.58
C PRO A 403 -35.09 -20.75 -0.40
N THR A 404 -34.42 -21.49 0.48
CA THR A 404 -34.80 -22.87 0.82
C THR A 404 -36.08 -22.91 1.64
N TYR A 405 -36.23 -22.01 2.61
CA TYR A 405 -37.46 -21.89 3.42
C TYR A 405 -38.69 -21.61 2.55
N TYR A 406 -38.59 -20.63 1.64
CA TYR A 406 -39.67 -20.24 0.73
C TYR A 406 -40.11 -21.39 -0.17
N TYR A 407 -39.15 -22.12 -0.73
CA TYR A 407 -39.42 -23.27 -1.58
C TYR A 407 -40.12 -24.41 -0.82
N GLN A 408 -39.63 -24.77 0.37
CA GLN A 408 -40.18 -25.89 1.14
C GLN A 408 -41.54 -25.59 1.76
N ASN A 409 -41.79 -24.33 2.14
CA ASN A 409 -43.05 -23.91 2.77
C ASN A 409 -44.06 -23.30 1.79
N ASN A 410 -43.74 -23.23 0.49
CA ASN A 410 -44.57 -22.66 -0.58
C ASN A 410 -44.97 -21.19 -0.32
N ILE A 411 -44.02 -20.35 0.08
CA ILE A 411 -44.27 -18.92 0.33
C ILE A 411 -44.40 -18.17 -1.01
N PRO A 412 -45.51 -17.45 -1.25
CA PRO A 412 -45.73 -16.68 -2.49
C PRO A 412 -44.66 -15.59 -2.73
N GLU A 413 -44.29 -15.32 -3.99
CA GLU A 413 -43.29 -14.29 -4.34
C GLU A 413 -43.68 -12.88 -3.86
N ASP A 414 -44.97 -12.57 -3.78
CA ASP A 414 -45.48 -11.28 -3.28
C ASP A 414 -45.33 -11.11 -1.77
N GLU A 415 -45.13 -12.20 -1.03
CA GLU A 415 -44.85 -12.18 0.42
C GLU A 415 -43.34 -12.22 0.72
N GLN A 416 -42.47 -12.47 -0.27
CA GLN A 416 -41.01 -12.52 -0.08
C GLN A 416 -40.39 -11.11 -0.03
N THR A 417 -40.66 -10.40 1.07
CA THR A 417 -40.15 -9.04 1.32
C THR A 417 -38.77 -9.07 1.98
N PRO A 418 -37.97 -7.99 1.87
CA PRO A 418 -36.70 -7.86 2.61
C PRO A 418 -36.85 -8.00 4.13
N ASP A 419 -38.02 -7.64 4.67
CA ASP A 419 -38.34 -7.66 6.10
C ASP A 419 -39.01 -8.99 6.54
N TYR A 420 -39.17 -9.97 5.64
CA TYR A 420 -39.86 -11.22 5.96
C TYR A 420 -39.22 -11.97 7.14
N LEU A 421 -37.88 -11.95 7.23
CA LEU A 421 -37.13 -12.61 8.30
C LEU A 421 -37.48 -12.04 9.66
N SER A 422 -37.49 -10.70 9.80
CA SER A 422 -37.75 -10.03 11.08
C SER A 422 -39.22 -10.19 11.50
N GLU A 423 -40.15 -10.24 10.55
CA GLU A 423 -41.57 -10.47 10.83
C GLU A 423 -41.90 -11.92 11.21
N ASN A 424 -41.10 -12.90 10.75
CA ASN A 424 -41.40 -14.34 10.88
C ASN A 424 -40.25 -15.16 11.50
N PHE A 425 -39.34 -14.51 12.26
CA PHE A 425 -38.09 -15.09 12.73
C PHE A 425 -38.28 -16.43 13.47
N GLU A 426 -39.18 -16.47 14.45
CA GLU A 426 -39.47 -17.68 15.24
C GLU A 426 -39.91 -18.88 14.38
N ALA A 427 -40.70 -18.63 13.34
CA ALA A 427 -41.17 -19.67 12.43
C ALA A 427 -40.04 -20.21 11.54
N VAL A 428 -39.15 -19.33 11.06
CA VAL A 428 -37.98 -19.69 10.26
C VAL A 428 -36.97 -20.46 11.09
N LYS A 429 -36.65 -19.98 12.30
CA LYS A 429 -35.74 -20.64 13.24
C LYS A 429 -36.24 -22.03 13.62
N SER A 430 -37.49 -22.14 14.05
CA SER A 430 -38.11 -23.42 14.44
C SER A 430 -38.12 -24.43 13.29
N TRP A 431 -38.34 -23.98 12.05
CA TRP A 431 -38.27 -24.84 10.87
C TRP A 431 -36.85 -25.36 10.64
N TYR A 432 -35.83 -24.50 10.69
CA TYR A 432 -34.44 -24.89 10.45
C TYR A 432 -33.96 -25.88 11.51
N GLU A 433 -34.18 -25.56 12.79
CA GLU A 433 -33.86 -26.44 13.92
C GLU A 433 -34.65 -27.75 13.89
N GLY A 434 -35.84 -27.76 13.28
CA GLY A 434 -36.69 -28.94 13.12
C GLY A 434 -36.30 -29.88 11.97
N THR A 435 -35.28 -29.55 11.18
CA THR A 435 -34.79 -30.43 10.10
C THR A 435 -34.09 -31.67 10.68
N ASP A 436 -34.26 -32.82 10.00
CA ASP A 436 -33.65 -34.09 10.44
C ASP A 436 -32.11 -33.99 10.54
N ASP A 437 -31.48 -33.19 9.67
CA ASP A 437 -30.05 -32.96 9.65
C ASP A 437 -29.55 -32.21 10.90
N VAL A 438 -30.22 -31.13 11.30
CA VAL A 438 -29.84 -30.32 12.49
C VAL A 438 -30.19 -31.05 13.79
N GLN A 439 -31.31 -31.78 13.84
CA GLN A 439 -31.69 -32.59 15.01
C GLN A 439 -30.72 -33.73 15.29
N ALA A 440 -30.00 -34.22 14.27
CA ALA A 440 -29.00 -35.27 14.41
C ALA A 440 -27.61 -34.75 14.84
N MET A 441 -27.37 -33.43 14.82
CA MET A 441 -26.08 -32.83 15.17
C MET A 441 -25.83 -32.82 16.69
N THR A 442 -24.58 -33.05 17.09
CA THR A 442 -24.11 -32.74 18.45
C THR A 442 -23.99 -31.22 18.65
N GLU A 443 -23.91 -30.77 19.90
CA GLU A 443 -23.70 -29.34 20.20
C GLU A 443 -22.40 -28.78 19.58
N GLU A 444 -21.35 -29.59 19.48
CA GLU A 444 -20.10 -29.19 18.81
C GLU A 444 -20.29 -29.03 17.30
N GLN A 445 -21.10 -29.88 16.67
CA GLN A 445 -21.41 -29.77 15.25
C GLN A 445 -22.30 -28.56 14.95
N LYS A 446 -23.28 -28.28 15.82
CA LYS A 446 -24.10 -27.06 15.73
C LYS A 446 -23.26 -25.79 15.87
N ALA A 447 -22.26 -25.79 16.75
CA ALA A 447 -21.34 -24.66 16.91
C ALA A 447 -20.43 -24.44 15.68
N GLN A 448 -20.33 -25.42 14.78
CA GLN A 448 -19.62 -25.32 13.49
C GLN A 448 -20.57 -25.01 12.32
N ASP A 449 -21.88 -25.17 12.50
CA ASP A 449 -22.88 -24.85 11.48
C ASP A 449 -23.12 -23.35 11.40
N THR A 450 -22.79 -22.76 10.24
CA THR A 450 -22.79 -21.31 10.06
C THR A 450 -24.19 -20.72 10.13
N ILE A 451 -25.20 -21.43 9.63
CA ILE A 451 -26.60 -20.98 9.65
C ILE A 451 -27.17 -21.04 11.07
N TYR A 452 -26.94 -22.14 11.80
CA TYR A 452 -27.35 -22.25 13.20
C TYR A 452 -26.75 -21.14 14.06
N VAL A 453 -25.45 -20.89 13.93
CA VAL A 453 -24.75 -19.82 14.66
C VAL A 453 -25.30 -18.44 14.26
N ALA A 454 -25.60 -18.21 12.97
CA ALA A 454 -26.17 -16.96 12.51
C ALA A 454 -27.60 -16.71 13.06
N LEU A 455 -28.46 -17.74 13.10
CA LEU A 455 -29.80 -17.65 13.70
C LEU A 455 -29.71 -17.39 15.21
N TRP A 456 -28.84 -18.11 15.92
CA TRP A 456 -28.59 -17.87 17.35
C TRP A 456 -28.10 -16.44 17.59
N ALA A 457 -27.12 -15.96 16.82
CA ALA A 457 -26.61 -14.61 16.95
C ALA A 457 -27.68 -13.56 16.66
N TYR A 458 -28.52 -13.75 15.64
CA TYR A 458 -29.63 -12.84 15.32
C TYR A 458 -30.61 -12.70 16.49
N GLU A 459 -31.02 -13.81 17.10
CA GLU A 459 -31.88 -13.80 18.30
C GLU A 459 -31.23 -13.06 19.47
N GLN A 460 -29.94 -13.30 19.73
CA GLN A 460 -29.24 -12.59 20.80
C GLN A 460 -29.17 -11.08 20.53
N MET A 461 -29.05 -10.67 19.27
CA MET A 461 -28.98 -9.25 18.90
C MET A 461 -30.27 -8.47 19.13
N GLU A 462 -31.44 -9.13 19.19
CA GLU A 462 -32.71 -8.46 19.50
C GLU A 462 -32.73 -7.89 20.94
N ASP A 463 -32.07 -8.59 21.87
CA ASP A 463 -32.04 -8.24 23.29
C ASP A 463 -30.71 -7.62 23.74
N LEU A 464 -29.66 -7.70 22.94
CA LEU A 464 -28.32 -7.26 23.31
C LEU A 464 -28.17 -5.73 23.20
N ASP A 465 -28.28 -5.05 24.33
CA ASP A 465 -27.84 -3.65 24.45
C ASP A 465 -26.31 -3.58 24.34
N CYS A 466 -25.81 -3.21 23.16
CA CYS A 466 -24.37 -3.04 22.93
C CYS A 466 -23.99 -1.71 22.30
N GLN A 467 -22.82 -1.21 22.70
CA GLN A 467 -22.14 -0.08 22.06
C GLN A 467 -20.70 -0.44 21.83
N ALA A 468 -20.18 -0.03 20.68
CA ALA A 468 -18.91 -0.52 20.23
C ALA A 468 -18.12 0.63 19.63
N GLN A 469 -16.88 0.80 20.09
CA GLN A 469 -16.02 1.86 19.61
C GLN A 469 -14.55 1.59 19.88
N THR A 470 -13.69 2.18 19.07
CA THR A 470 -12.24 2.19 19.29
C THR A 470 -11.85 3.00 20.54
N ILE A 471 -10.75 2.61 21.18
CA ILE A 471 -10.00 3.42 22.15
C ILE A 471 -9.26 4.51 21.35
N GLY A 472 -10.04 5.42 20.78
CA GLY A 472 -9.61 6.40 19.79
C GLY A 472 -8.50 7.30 20.32
N GLY A 473 -7.44 7.42 19.53
CA GLY A 473 -6.26 8.21 19.86
C GLY A 473 -5.18 7.42 20.61
N PHE A 474 -5.38 6.14 20.94
CA PHE A 474 -4.39 5.33 21.65
C PHE A 474 -3.02 5.33 20.94
N ASN A 475 -2.98 5.07 19.63
CA ASN A 475 -1.74 5.07 18.86
C ASN A 475 -1.06 6.45 18.84
N ASP A 476 -1.83 7.55 18.87
CA ASP A 476 -1.28 8.91 18.93
C ASP A 476 -0.70 9.21 20.34
N THR A 477 -1.43 8.80 21.38
CA THR A 477 -1.08 8.98 22.80
C THR A 477 0.20 8.23 23.19
N ILE A 478 0.45 7.02 22.66
CA ILE A 478 1.73 6.29 22.89
C ILE A 478 2.93 6.95 22.18
N MET A 479 2.69 7.80 21.18
CA MET A 479 3.69 8.70 20.59
C MET A 479 3.74 10.06 21.32
N LEU A 480 3.15 10.15 22.52
CA LEU A 480 3.07 11.35 23.35
C LEU A 480 2.37 12.54 22.70
N SER A 481 1.49 12.28 21.72
CA SER A 481 0.78 13.30 20.96
C SER A 481 -0.72 13.08 21.05
N GLN A 482 -1.44 13.88 21.84
CA GLN A 482 -2.89 13.79 21.94
C GLN A 482 -3.56 14.86 21.06
N PRO A 483 -4.42 14.49 20.09
CA PRO A 483 -5.15 15.48 19.29
C PRO A 483 -6.00 16.38 20.18
N THR A 484 -5.95 17.70 19.98
CA THR A 484 -6.74 18.67 20.76
C THR A 484 -7.38 19.74 19.87
N LEU A 485 -8.29 20.54 20.43
CA LEU A 485 -8.84 21.71 19.75
C LEU A 485 -7.75 22.78 19.64
N SER A 486 -7.49 23.23 18.41
CA SER A 486 -6.43 24.20 18.13
C SER A 486 -6.87 25.64 18.39
N LEU A 487 -5.96 26.44 18.96
CA LEU A 487 -5.99 27.89 18.94
C LEU A 487 -4.79 28.38 18.11
N GLU A 488 -4.87 29.58 17.54
CA GLU A 488 -3.70 30.15 16.87
C GLU A 488 -2.50 30.26 17.82
N VAL A 489 -1.29 30.01 17.29
CA VAL A 489 -0.03 30.09 18.05
C VAL A 489 0.21 31.51 18.52
N ASP A 490 -0.08 31.82 19.78
CA ASP A 490 0.12 33.14 20.37
C ASP A 490 0.60 33.05 21.81
N ASP A 491 1.47 33.98 22.20
CA ASP A 491 1.82 34.23 23.60
C ASP A 491 1.39 35.66 23.96
N PRO A 492 0.14 35.85 24.42
CA PRO A 492 -0.35 37.18 24.77
C PRO A 492 0.28 37.73 26.07
N LEU A 493 1.07 36.93 26.78
CA LEU A 493 1.65 37.29 28.08
C LEU A 493 3.13 37.71 27.97
N THR A 494 3.82 37.38 26.87
CA THR A 494 5.23 37.75 26.71
C THR A 494 5.43 39.26 26.58
N THR A 495 6.45 39.76 27.27
CA THR A 495 6.95 41.13 27.12
C THR A 495 8.28 41.18 26.37
N ASN A 496 8.81 40.04 25.93
CA ASN A 496 10.04 39.96 25.14
C ASN A 496 9.68 40.15 23.65
N ASN A 497 10.13 41.26 23.06
CA ASN A 497 9.82 41.59 21.67
C ASN A 497 10.43 40.59 20.67
N THR A 498 11.59 40.00 20.97
CA THR A 498 12.21 38.99 20.09
C THR A 498 11.42 37.68 20.15
N ALA A 499 11.06 37.22 21.34
CA ALA A 499 10.20 36.04 21.52
C ALA A 499 8.85 36.21 20.84
N LYS A 500 8.27 37.42 20.87
CA LYS A 500 7.04 37.75 20.15
C LYS A 500 7.23 37.69 18.63
N LEU A 501 8.32 38.26 18.10
CA LEU A 501 8.65 38.20 16.68
C LEU A 501 8.77 36.75 16.20
N VAL A 502 9.52 35.91 16.93
CA VAL A 502 9.68 34.49 16.59
C VAL A 502 8.33 33.76 16.69
N THR A 503 7.51 34.03 17.71
CA THR A 503 6.17 33.42 17.84
C THR A 503 5.25 33.79 16.67
N ASP A 504 5.26 35.05 16.21
CA ASP A 504 4.52 35.49 15.02
C ASP A 504 5.02 34.77 13.76
N GLN A 505 6.35 34.62 13.61
CA GLN A 505 6.95 33.89 12.49
C GLN A 505 6.61 32.39 12.52
N VAL A 506 6.59 31.76 13.70
CA VAL A 506 6.12 30.38 13.89
C VAL A 506 4.66 30.26 13.47
N ARG A 507 3.78 31.16 13.93
CA ARG A 507 2.36 31.19 13.54
C ARG A 507 2.19 31.24 12.02
N TRP A 508 2.86 32.19 11.36
CA TRP A 508 2.74 32.34 9.90
C TRP A 508 3.31 31.15 9.12
N THR A 509 4.36 30.50 9.64
CA THR A 509 4.98 29.36 8.96
C THR A 509 4.17 28.06 9.14
N LEU A 510 3.49 27.89 10.28
CA LEU A 510 2.59 26.76 10.52
C LEU A 510 1.27 26.87 9.73
N GLY A 511 0.76 28.09 9.53
CA GLY A 511 -0.49 28.36 8.80
C GLY A 511 -1.75 27.85 9.50
N ASP A 512 -2.90 28.04 8.85
CA ASP A 512 -4.24 27.77 9.41
C ASP A 512 -4.62 26.28 9.44
N SER A 513 -3.79 25.41 8.86
CA SER A 513 -4.12 24.00 8.59
C SER A 513 -3.48 22.99 9.56
N SER A 514 -2.67 23.44 10.52
CA SER A 514 -1.96 22.52 11.42
C SER A 514 -2.84 22.09 12.61
N ILE A 515 -3.18 20.79 12.67
CA ILE A 515 -3.80 20.20 13.85
C ILE A 515 -2.75 20.23 14.97
N GLN A 516 -3.05 20.97 16.03
CA GLN A 516 -2.19 21.04 17.22
C GLN A 516 -2.45 19.83 18.12
N TYR A 517 -1.36 19.36 18.74
CA TYR A 517 -1.38 18.24 19.68
C TYR A 517 -1.04 18.73 21.08
N GLU A 518 -1.70 18.18 22.09
CA GLU A 518 -1.22 18.27 23.46
C GLU A 518 -0.14 17.20 23.67
N PHE A 519 1.01 17.62 24.21
CA PHE A 519 2.13 16.71 24.47
C PHE A 519 2.07 16.18 25.89
N LEU A 520 2.14 14.85 26.01
CA LEU A 520 2.03 14.14 27.28
C LEU A 520 3.41 14.06 27.94
N SER A 521 3.63 14.92 28.94
CA SER A 521 4.91 15.01 29.66
C SER A 521 5.00 13.96 30.76
N GLY A 522 6.09 13.19 30.78
CA GLY A 522 6.40 12.22 31.86
C GLY A 522 6.02 10.77 31.55
N ASP A 523 5.44 10.52 30.38
CA ASP A 523 5.11 9.19 29.88
C ASP A 523 6.21 8.68 28.93
N ILE A 524 6.15 7.38 28.60
CA ILE A 524 7.16 6.74 27.75
C ILE A 524 6.78 6.87 26.27
N PHE A 525 7.69 7.38 25.45
CA PHE A 525 7.51 7.42 24.00
C PHE A 525 7.67 6.03 23.38
N ASN A 526 6.59 5.49 22.79
CA ASN A 526 6.51 4.14 22.25
C ASN A 526 5.97 4.12 20.80
N PRO A 527 6.83 4.36 19.80
CA PRO A 527 6.45 4.39 18.38
C PRO A 527 6.11 3.01 17.79
N ILE A 528 6.44 1.92 18.48
CA ILE A 528 6.00 0.55 18.14
C ILE A 528 4.99 0.09 19.18
N ARG A 529 3.72 0.00 18.78
CA ARG A 529 2.68 -0.63 19.59
C ARG A 529 2.96 -2.12 19.65
N SER A 530 3.24 -2.65 20.84
CA SER A 530 3.48 -4.08 21.09
C SER A 530 3.28 -4.37 22.57
N GLY A 531 3.25 -5.66 22.94
CA GLY A 531 3.26 -6.07 24.35
C GLY A 531 1.86 -6.29 24.93
N GLY A 532 1.73 -6.07 26.24
CA GLY A 532 0.47 -6.26 26.98
C GLY A 532 -0.25 -4.94 27.24
N MET A 533 -1.55 -5.01 27.50
CA MET A 533 -2.35 -3.85 27.89
C MET A 533 -3.44 -4.24 28.91
N THR A 534 -3.76 -3.29 29.79
CA THR A 534 -4.81 -3.40 30.82
C THR A 534 -5.67 -2.16 30.76
N ILE A 535 -6.99 -2.32 30.85
CA ILE A 535 -7.90 -1.18 31.06
C ILE A 535 -7.97 -0.94 32.57
N ASP A 536 -7.34 0.14 33.02
CA ASP A 536 -7.27 0.52 34.44
C ASP A 536 -8.56 1.21 34.88
N GLN A 537 -9.05 2.17 34.09
CA GLN A 537 -10.31 2.86 34.37
C GLN A 537 -11.11 3.10 33.09
N LEU A 538 -12.43 2.96 33.17
CA LEU A 538 -13.34 3.23 32.06
C LEU A 538 -14.61 3.92 32.56
N TRP A 539 -14.86 5.13 32.06
CA TRP A 539 -16.05 5.92 32.38
C TRP A 539 -16.90 6.14 31.14
N LEU A 540 -18.16 5.77 31.21
CA LEU A 540 -19.16 6.22 30.24
C LEU A 540 -19.65 7.60 30.62
N VAL A 541 -19.80 8.50 29.65
CA VAL A 541 -20.28 9.87 29.85
C VAL A 541 -21.57 10.07 29.06
N ASP A 542 -22.61 10.56 29.73
CA ASP A 542 -23.89 10.88 29.11
C ASP A 542 -23.98 12.32 28.59
N SER A 543 -25.01 12.59 27.78
CA SER A 543 -25.24 13.92 27.19
C SER A 543 -25.48 15.05 28.20
N TYR A 544 -25.63 14.74 29.50
CA TYR A 544 -25.77 15.70 30.60
C TYR A 544 -24.51 15.84 31.45
N GLY A 545 -23.43 15.14 31.08
CA GLY A 545 -22.16 15.12 31.82
C GLY A 545 -22.17 14.22 33.06
N ARG A 546 -23.19 13.37 33.24
CA ARG A 546 -23.14 12.31 34.25
C ARG A 546 -22.23 11.20 33.74
N HIS A 547 -21.51 10.55 34.66
CA HIS A 547 -20.66 9.44 34.32
C HIS A 547 -21.09 8.16 35.02
N PHE A 548 -20.81 7.02 34.38
CA PHE A 548 -20.95 5.68 34.94
C PHE A 548 -19.60 4.98 34.86
N THR A 549 -19.10 4.50 35.99
CA THR A 549 -17.83 3.76 36.05
C THR A 549 -18.06 2.31 35.68
N VAL A 550 -17.49 1.88 34.56
CA VAL A 550 -17.59 0.49 34.07
C VAL A 550 -16.48 -0.36 34.67
N ILE A 551 -15.25 0.15 34.61
CA ILE A 551 -14.07 -0.50 35.19
C ILE A 551 -13.48 0.45 36.23
N ASP A 552 -13.28 -0.10 37.43
CA ASP A 552 -12.68 0.56 38.57
C ASP A 552 -11.61 -0.37 39.17
N PRO A 553 -10.38 0.10 39.39
CA PRO A 553 -9.29 -0.71 39.95
C PRO A 553 -9.60 -1.22 41.36
N ASP A 554 -10.45 -0.54 42.13
CA ASP A 554 -10.78 -0.91 43.51
C ASP A 554 -12.02 -1.82 43.63
N ALA A 555 -12.89 -1.85 42.61
CA ALA A 555 -14.21 -2.50 42.69
C ALA A 555 -14.44 -3.66 41.71
N GLY A 556 -13.62 -3.82 40.66
CA GLY A 556 -13.58 -5.02 39.80
C GLY A 556 -14.90 -5.40 39.13
N GLN A 557 -15.67 -4.42 38.62
CA GLN A 557 -17.10 -4.59 38.31
C GLN A 557 -17.45 -5.19 36.94
N ALA A 558 -16.51 -5.41 36.03
CA ALA A 558 -16.81 -5.87 34.67
C ALA A 558 -16.09 -7.18 34.30
N ASP A 559 -16.84 -8.10 33.69
CA ASP A 559 -16.27 -9.28 33.03
C ASP A 559 -15.62 -8.87 31.71
N LEU A 560 -14.33 -9.13 31.56
CA LEU A 560 -13.58 -8.83 30.35
C LEU A 560 -13.41 -10.08 29.50
N VAL A 561 -13.80 -9.99 28.24
CA VAL A 561 -13.63 -11.06 27.24
C VAL A 561 -12.71 -10.56 26.13
N THR A 562 -11.77 -11.39 25.72
CA THR A 562 -10.80 -11.09 24.66
C THR A 562 -10.98 -12.04 23.49
N SER A 563 -10.60 -11.60 22.29
CA SER A 563 -10.45 -12.53 21.15
C SER A 563 -9.26 -13.46 21.40
N SER A 564 -9.28 -14.66 20.80
CA SER A 564 -8.25 -15.67 21.01
C SER A 564 -6.81 -15.19 20.75
N ARG A 565 -6.62 -14.27 19.79
CA ARG A 565 -5.31 -13.66 19.47
C ARG A 565 -4.85 -12.62 20.50
N MET A 566 -5.80 -12.01 21.21
CA MET A 566 -5.54 -11.03 22.26
C MET A 566 -5.50 -11.66 23.65
N THR A 567 -5.98 -12.91 23.80
CA THR A 567 -5.98 -13.62 25.08
C THR A 567 -4.54 -13.86 25.54
N PRO A 568 -4.16 -13.32 26.71
CA PRO A 568 -2.84 -13.56 27.25
C PRO A 568 -2.75 -14.97 27.86
N PRO A 569 -1.54 -15.51 28.08
CA PRO A 569 -1.34 -16.71 28.88
C PRO A 569 -1.81 -16.53 30.33
N ASP A 570 -2.11 -17.64 31.02
CA ASP A 570 -2.51 -17.60 32.42
C ASP A 570 -1.41 -17.00 33.34
N ASN A 571 -1.82 -16.20 34.34
CA ASN A 571 -0.96 -15.59 35.38
C ASN A 571 0.02 -14.51 34.89
N VAL A 572 -0.43 -13.61 34.02
CA VAL A 572 0.30 -12.40 33.65
C VAL A 572 -0.33 -11.15 34.29
N ASP A 573 0.42 -10.05 34.33
CA ASP A 573 -0.01 -8.77 34.94
C ASP A 573 -0.83 -7.88 33.99
N TYR A 574 -1.13 -8.34 32.77
CA TYR A 574 -1.88 -7.60 31.76
C TYR A 574 -3.12 -8.36 31.27
N GLN A 575 -4.14 -7.63 30.82
CA GLN A 575 -5.44 -8.22 30.47
C GLN A 575 -5.52 -8.72 29.03
N PHE A 576 -4.77 -8.14 28.10
CA PHE A 576 -4.75 -8.57 26.70
C PHE A 576 -3.45 -8.23 25.98
N LEU A 577 -3.15 -8.95 24.90
CA LEU A 577 -1.99 -8.79 24.04
C LEU A 577 -2.27 -7.83 22.88
N LEU A 578 -1.27 -7.02 22.55
CA LEU A 578 -1.25 -6.13 21.39
C LEU A 578 -0.31 -6.67 20.31
N ALA A 579 -0.83 -6.78 19.09
CA ALA A 579 -0.01 -7.12 17.94
C ALA A 579 0.99 -5.99 17.61
N PRO A 580 2.25 -6.30 17.28
CA PRO A 580 3.26 -5.34 16.85
C PRO A 580 2.79 -4.49 15.66
N ARG A 581 2.80 -3.16 15.79
CA ARG A 581 2.48 -2.19 14.73
C ARG A 581 3.32 -0.92 14.88
N PHE A 582 3.69 -0.28 13.78
CA PHE A 582 4.17 1.11 13.83
C PHE A 582 2.98 2.03 14.17
N ALA A 583 3.12 2.81 15.24
CA ALA A 583 2.11 3.79 15.63
C ALA A 583 2.05 4.96 14.64
N GLN A 584 3.21 5.35 14.09
CA GLN A 584 3.28 6.24 12.93
C GLN A 584 2.76 5.51 11.69
N ASN A 585 1.99 6.22 10.86
CA ASN A 585 1.52 5.67 9.60
C ASN A 585 2.69 5.23 8.73
N ALA A 586 2.60 4.07 8.11
CA ALA A 586 3.67 3.49 7.30
C ALA A 586 3.12 2.68 6.12
N ARG A 587 3.99 2.38 5.15
CA ARG A 587 3.71 1.50 4.01
C ARG A 587 4.87 0.54 3.77
N LEU A 588 4.52 -0.65 3.32
CA LEU A 588 5.45 -1.57 2.67
C LEU A 588 5.36 -1.25 1.18
N ASN A 589 6.49 -0.86 0.59
CA ASN A 589 6.66 -0.67 -0.83
C ASN A 589 7.10 -2.00 -1.44
N PHE A 590 6.43 -2.40 -2.50
CA PHE A 590 6.76 -3.58 -3.28
C PHE A 590 6.54 -3.25 -4.75
N HIS A 591 7.64 -3.06 -5.47
CA HIS A 591 7.64 -2.42 -6.78
C HIS A 591 8.46 -3.24 -7.79
N TRP A 592 8.10 -3.13 -9.07
CA TRP A 592 8.84 -3.80 -10.15
C TRP A 592 10.14 -3.05 -10.44
N LEU A 593 11.18 -3.77 -10.85
CA LEU A 593 12.37 -3.17 -11.47
C LEU A 593 12.27 -3.28 -13.00
N ALA A 594 12.76 -2.27 -13.72
CA ALA A 594 12.82 -2.30 -15.17
C ALA A 594 13.77 -3.40 -15.67
N ALA A 595 13.34 -4.16 -16.70
CA ALA A 595 14.11 -5.29 -17.22
C ALA A 595 15.37 -4.89 -18.02
N ASP A 596 15.36 -3.72 -18.66
CA ASP A 596 16.33 -3.33 -19.69
C ASP A 596 17.13 -2.06 -19.35
N ALA A 597 16.96 -1.52 -18.15
CA ALA A 597 17.64 -0.30 -17.72
C ALA A 597 19.07 -0.61 -17.18
N PRO A 598 20.10 0.15 -17.59
CA PRO A 598 21.46 -0.01 -17.07
C PRO A 598 21.59 0.31 -15.57
N SER A 599 20.70 1.16 -15.07
CA SER A 599 20.51 1.47 -13.66
C SER A 599 19.19 0.86 -13.19
N GLU A 600 19.13 0.42 -11.93
CA GLU A 600 17.93 -0.11 -11.30
C GLU A 600 16.89 1.00 -11.14
N ILE A 601 16.09 1.20 -12.19
CA ILE A 601 14.98 2.15 -12.16
C ILE A 601 13.78 1.40 -11.56
N GLU A 602 13.39 1.83 -10.37
CA GLU A 602 12.16 1.42 -9.71
C GLU A 602 10.94 1.88 -10.51
N MET A 603 9.96 0.98 -10.63
CA MET A 603 8.74 1.19 -11.40
C MET A 603 7.54 1.00 -10.48
N THR A 604 6.58 1.92 -10.58
CA THR A 604 5.31 1.82 -9.85
C THR A 604 4.58 0.50 -10.12
N THR A 605 3.61 0.15 -9.28
CA THR A 605 2.79 -1.07 -9.39
C THR A 605 2.18 -1.32 -10.78
N LYS A 606 1.98 -0.28 -11.59
CA LYS A 606 1.73 -0.37 -13.04
C LYS A 606 2.97 0.10 -13.81
N PRO A 607 3.86 -0.80 -14.23
CA PRO A 607 5.14 -0.39 -14.77
C PRO A 607 4.96 0.17 -16.19
N ALA A 608 5.53 1.35 -16.46
CA ALA A 608 5.48 1.99 -17.78
C ALA A 608 6.31 1.24 -18.86
N ARG A 609 7.18 0.32 -18.44
CA ARG A 609 7.96 -0.60 -19.28
C ARG A 609 7.79 -2.01 -18.76
N ASN A 610 7.96 -2.99 -19.63
CA ASN A 610 7.78 -4.39 -19.26
C ASN A 610 8.90 -4.86 -18.29
N PRO A 611 8.57 -5.34 -17.07
CA PRO A 611 9.55 -5.77 -16.06
C PRO A 611 10.08 -7.20 -16.28
N VAL A 612 9.59 -7.91 -17.31
CA VAL A 612 10.03 -9.26 -17.64
C VAL A 612 11.42 -9.23 -18.28
N CYS A 613 12.40 -9.85 -17.64
CA CYS A 613 13.77 -10.00 -18.13
C CYS A 613 13.89 -11.10 -19.20
N GLY A 614 13.02 -12.11 -19.14
CA GLY A 614 12.94 -13.24 -20.05
C GLY A 614 12.05 -14.34 -19.51
N TRP A 615 12.03 -15.49 -20.17
CA TRP A 615 11.17 -16.62 -19.78
C TRP A 615 11.96 -17.91 -19.64
N ILE A 616 11.48 -18.77 -18.74
CA ILE A 616 11.97 -20.13 -18.53
C ILE A 616 10.79 -21.09 -18.66
N VAL A 617 10.95 -22.13 -19.46
CA VAL A 617 9.94 -23.17 -19.65
C VAL A 617 10.55 -24.54 -19.33
N PRO A 618 10.06 -25.27 -18.32
CA PRO A 618 10.57 -26.59 -17.96
C PRO A 618 9.98 -27.65 -18.89
N ASN A 619 10.79 -28.24 -19.76
CA ASN A 619 10.39 -29.36 -20.60
C ASN A 619 10.50 -30.67 -19.79
N ASN A 620 9.36 -31.15 -19.31
CA ASN A 620 9.28 -32.34 -18.46
C ASN A 620 9.52 -33.65 -19.24
N LEU A 621 9.42 -33.66 -20.57
CA LEU A 621 9.73 -34.83 -21.39
C LEU A 621 11.25 -35.06 -21.48
N ASP A 622 12.01 -34.00 -21.75
CA ASP A 622 13.45 -34.07 -21.95
C ASP A 622 14.28 -33.72 -20.70
N SER A 623 13.61 -33.29 -19.61
CA SER A 623 14.25 -32.75 -18.40
C SER A 623 15.21 -31.59 -18.72
N THR A 624 14.77 -30.67 -19.58
CA THR A 624 15.54 -29.49 -20.02
C THR A 624 14.84 -28.19 -19.63
N LEU A 625 15.58 -27.12 -19.39
CA LEU A 625 15.02 -25.78 -19.22
C LEU A 625 15.22 -24.97 -20.51
N SER A 626 14.14 -24.63 -21.20
CA SER A 626 14.19 -23.76 -22.37
C SER A 626 14.14 -22.30 -21.94
N ILE A 627 15.03 -21.48 -22.51
CA ILE A 627 15.19 -20.05 -22.20
C ILE A 627 14.77 -19.19 -23.39
N TYR A 628 13.98 -18.17 -23.13
CA TYR A 628 13.45 -17.24 -24.14
C TYR A 628 13.74 -15.78 -23.76
N ASP A 629 13.85 -14.92 -24.76
CA ASP A 629 13.93 -13.47 -24.55
C ASP A 629 12.58 -12.88 -24.10
N GLN A 630 12.57 -11.60 -23.75
CA GLN A 630 11.36 -10.91 -23.28
C GLN A 630 10.16 -11.03 -24.24
N GLN A 631 10.39 -11.16 -25.55
CA GLN A 631 9.36 -11.26 -26.59
C GLN A 631 8.93 -12.71 -26.87
N GLY A 632 9.44 -13.70 -26.13
CA GLY A 632 9.09 -15.11 -26.28
C GLY A 632 9.89 -15.84 -27.37
N LYS A 633 10.96 -15.25 -27.91
CA LYS A 633 11.82 -15.92 -28.89
C LYS A 633 12.83 -16.82 -28.20
N THR A 634 12.98 -18.05 -28.70
CA THR A 634 13.87 -19.07 -28.15
C THR A 634 15.35 -18.66 -28.27
N LEU A 635 16.06 -18.64 -27.15
CA LEU A 635 17.50 -18.32 -27.07
C LEU A 635 18.36 -19.59 -26.98
N GLY A 636 17.89 -20.59 -26.22
CA GLY A 636 18.60 -21.84 -26.00
C GLY A 636 17.94 -22.70 -24.93
N SER A 637 18.63 -23.75 -24.51
CA SER A 637 18.15 -24.65 -23.45
C SER A 637 19.29 -25.18 -22.60
N LEU A 638 19.04 -25.39 -21.31
CA LEU A 638 19.93 -26.12 -20.40
C LEU A 638 19.53 -27.59 -20.38
N ASP A 639 20.48 -28.47 -20.68
CA ASP A 639 20.25 -29.91 -20.56
C ASP A 639 20.31 -30.41 -19.11
N ARG A 640 19.93 -31.68 -18.89
CA ARG A 640 19.96 -32.31 -17.56
C ARG A 640 21.32 -32.24 -16.86
N ALA A 641 22.42 -32.17 -17.61
CA ALA A 641 23.76 -32.07 -17.06
C ALA A 641 24.18 -30.62 -16.75
N GLY A 642 23.32 -29.64 -17.03
CA GLY A 642 23.59 -28.21 -16.84
C GLY A 642 24.35 -27.57 -18.01
N ASN A 643 24.50 -28.28 -19.15
CA ASN A 643 25.19 -27.70 -20.29
C ASN A 643 24.24 -26.83 -21.12
N TRP A 644 24.73 -25.66 -21.51
CA TRP A 644 24.03 -24.77 -22.42
C TRP A 644 24.01 -25.34 -23.85
N ARG A 645 22.84 -25.35 -24.48
CA ARG A 645 22.63 -25.73 -25.88
C ARG A 645 21.93 -24.60 -26.63
N ALA A 646 22.40 -24.37 -27.86
CA ALA A 646 21.77 -23.44 -28.80
C ALA A 646 20.32 -23.84 -29.09
N ALA A 647 19.47 -22.84 -29.37
CA ALA A 647 18.15 -23.09 -29.93
C ALA A 647 18.28 -23.76 -31.32
N PRO A 648 17.46 -24.79 -31.64
CA PRO A 648 17.36 -25.34 -32.99
C PRO A 648 17.00 -24.24 -34.01
N GLY A 649 17.61 -24.27 -35.19
CA GLY A 649 17.42 -23.23 -36.22
C GLY A 649 18.35 -22.00 -36.10
N GLY A 650 19.12 -21.88 -35.01
CA GLY A 650 20.09 -20.80 -34.82
C GLY A 650 21.46 -21.09 -35.47
N PHE A 651 22.08 -20.08 -36.09
CA PHE A 651 23.46 -20.18 -36.57
C PHE A 651 24.45 -20.16 -35.38
N GLY A 652 25.09 -21.30 -35.09
CA GLY A 652 26.22 -21.41 -34.15
C GLY A 652 25.86 -21.72 -32.69
N ILE A 653 26.87 -21.79 -31.82
CA ILE A 653 26.71 -21.82 -30.36
C ILE A 653 26.42 -20.37 -29.93
N PRO A 654 25.17 -19.97 -29.57
CA PRO A 654 24.98 -18.71 -28.89
C PRO A 654 25.61 -18.89 -27.51
N ASP A 655 26.74 -18.24 -27.27
CA ASP A 655 27.33 -18.20 -25.94
C ASP A 655 26.33 -17.56 -24.96
N VAL A 656 26.34 -17.92 -23.69
CA VAL A 656 25.47 -17.27 -22.67
C VAL A 656 25.71 -15.76 -22.66
N ALA A 657 26.95 -15.34 -22.96
CA ALA A 657 27.33 -13.94 -23.16
C ALA A 657 26.52 -13.18 -24.23
N SER A 658 25.92 -13.88 -25.20
CA SER A 658 25.12 -13.29 -26.29
C SER A 658 23.70 -12.89 -25.89
N ILE A 659 23.24 -13.30 -24.70
CA ILE A 659 21.95 -12.88 -24.15
C ILE A 659 21.99 -11.36 -23.91
N SER A 660 21.07 -10.64 -24.56
CA SER A 660 21.05 -9.17 -24.55
C SER A 660 20.64 -8.61 -23.19
N ASN A 661 19.68 -9.25 -22.50
CA ASN A 661 19.23 -8.84 -21.18
C ASN A 661 20.28 -9.24 -20.11
N PRO A 662 20.86 -8.29 -19.36
CA PRO A 662 21.92 -8.59 -18.40
C PRO A 662 21.46 -9.47 -17.23
N HIS A 663 20.20 -9.32 -16.79
CA HIS A 663 19.62 -10.06 -15.67
C HIS A 663 19.32 -11.51 -16.05
N LEU A 664 18.72 -11.73 -17.22
CA LEU A 664 18.49 -13.07 -17.74
C LEU A 664 19.82 -13.81 -17.97
N ARG A 665 20.81 -13.11 -18.54
CA ARG A 665 22.16 -13.66 -18.74
C ARG A 665 22.77 -14.11 -17.42
N LYS A 666 22.71 -13.28 -16.37
CA LYS A 666 23.23 -13.61 -15.05
C LYS A 666 22.57 -14.86 -14.47
N LEU A 667 21.25 -14.99 -14.60
CA LEU A 667 20.52 -16.17 -14.16
C LEU A 667 20.95 -17.43 -14.93
N VAL A 668 21.08 -17.35 -16.26
CA VAL A 668 21.53 -18.48 -17.07
C VAL A 668 22.97 -18.86 -16.73
N ASP A 669 23.87 -17.89 -16.59
CA ASP A 669 25.26 -18.12 -16.15
C ASP A 669 25.29 -18.81 -14.78
N TYR A 670 24.43 -18.40 -13.85
CA TYR A 670 24.29 -19.06 -12.55
C TYR A 670 23.89 -20.53 -12.71
N LEU A 671 22.86 -20.84 -13.52
CA LEU A 671 22.36 -22.20 -13.71
C LEU A 671 23.38 -23.12 -14.39
N VAL A 672 24.11 -22.63 -15.41
CA VAL A 672 25.15 -23.41 -16.11
C VAL A 672 26.24 -23.89 -15.15
N ASN A 673 26.55 -23.11 -14.10
CA ASN A 673 27.67 -23.36 -13.20
C ASN A 673 27.35 -24.34 -12.04
N GLN A 674 26.11 -24.80 -11.87
CA GLN A 674 25.73 -25.67 -10.73
C GLN A 674 25.88 -27.18 -11.00
N GLY A 675 25.75 -27.61 -12.25
CA GLY A 675 25.87 -29.00 -12.68
C GLY A 675 24.63 -29.89 -12.48
N GLU A 676 24.77 -31.18 -12.77
CA GLU A 676 23.66 -32.13 -12.93
C GLU A 676 22.79 -32.34 -11.68
N SER A 677 23.39 -32.45 -10.50
CA SER A 677 22.65 -32.74 -9.25
C SER A 677 21.68 -31.62 -8.91
N PHE A 678 22.18 -30.37 -8.96
CA PHE A 678 21.38 -29.18 -8.73
C PHE A 678 20.25 -29.08 -9.77
N GLN A 679 20.57 -29.26 -11.06
CA GLN A 679 19.59 -29.13 -12.14
C GLN A 679 18.39 -30.07 -11.97
N GLN A 680 18.62 -31.31 -11.52
CA GLN A 680 17.55 -32.27 -11.25
C GLN A 680 16.68 -31.87 -10.05
N GLN A 681 17.30 -31.40 -8.96
CA GLN A 681 16.56 -30.92 -7.79
C GLN A 681 15.81 -29.63 -8.09
N PHE A 682 16.40 -28.74 -8.89
CA PHE A 682 15.82 -27.48 -9.32
C PHE A 682 14.57 -27.73 -10.18
N LEU A 683 14.65 -28.57 -11.22
CA LEU A 683 13.48 -28.96 -12.02
C LEU A 683 12.35 -29.55 -11.17
N SER A 684 12.67 -30.47 -10.26
CA SER A 684 11.66 -31.06 -9.37
C SER A 684 11.03 -30.02 -8.43
N THR A 685 11.80 -29.04 -7.97
CA THR A 685 11.30 -27.94 -7.13
C THR A 685 10.39 -27.01 -7.92
N LEU A 686 10.73 -26.68 -9.17
CA LEU A 686 9.88 -25.87 -10.04
C LEU A 686 8.54 -26.56 -10.32
N ASP A 687 8.55 -27.86 -10.67
CA ASP A 687 7.33 -28.63 -10.93
C ASP A 687 6.41 -28.69 -9.70
N ASN A 688 6.99 -28.96 -8.52
CA ASN A 688 6.25 -29.01 -7.26
C ASN A 688 5.66 -27.64 -6.88
N SER A 689 6.43 -26.56 -7.03
CA SER A 689 5.98 -25.20 -6.73
C SER A 689 4.88 -24.77 -7.71
N LEU A 690 5.04 -25.06 -9.00
CA LEU A 690 3.98 -24.82 -9.98
C LEU A 690 2.71 -25.59 -9.59
N ALA A 691 2.80 -26.85 -9.18
CA ALA A 691 1.63 -27.66 -8.83
C ALA A 691 0.72 -27.07 -7.72
N THR A 692 1.23 -26.14 -6.91
CA THR A 692 0.46 -25.43 -5.87
C THR A 692 -0.12 -24.09 -6.34
N ILE A 693 0.15 -23.68 -7.58
CA ILE A 693 -0.27 -22.41 -8.18
C ILE A 693 -1.41 -22.67 -9.17
N ASP A 694 -2.58 -22.08 -8.95
CA ASP A 694 -3.79 -22.18 -9.79
C ASP A 694 -4.51 -20.82 -9.90
N PRO A 695 -4.00 -19.89 -10.75
CA PRO A 695 -4.55 -18.56 -10.89
C PRO A 695 -5.87 -18.54 -11.67
N GLU A 696 -6.71 -17.54 -11.42
CA GLU A 696 -7.97 -17.34 -12.14
C GLU A 696 -7.73 -17.20 -13.66
N GLY A 697 -8.48 -17.95 -14.48
CA GLY A 697 -8.30 -17.99 -15.94
C GLY A 697 -7.44 -19.16 -16.47
N PHE A 698 -6.94 -20.03 -15.59
CA PHE A 698 -6.18 -21.25 -15.94
C PHE A 698 -6.85 -22.11 -17.03
N ALA A 699 -8.19 -22.19 -17.04
CA ALA A 699 -8.97 -23.03 -17.93
C ALA A 699 -8.81 -22.69 -19.44
N LEU A 700 -8.35 -21.48 -19.79
CA LEU A 700 -8.27 -21.03 -21.19
C LEU A 700 -7.08 -21.62 -21.97
N HIS A 701 -6.03 -22.13 -21.30
CA HIS A 701 -4.78 -22.59 -21.95
C HIS A 701 -4.23 -23.92 -21.39
N SER A 702 -5.09 -24.79 -20.85
CA SER A 702 -4.68 -26.02 -20.15
C SER A 702 -3.99 -27.07 -21.05
N THR A 703 -4.26 -27.09 -22.35
CA THR A 703 -3.87 -28.23 -23.22
C THR A 703 -2.38 -28.21 -23.62
N LEU A 704 -1.78 -27.03 -23.86
CA LEU A 704 -0.35 -26.90 -24.19
C LEU A 704 0.56 -27.10 -22.96
N ALA A 705 0.10 -26.67 -21.79
CA ALA A 705 0.84 -26.82 -20.52
C ALA A 705 1.05 -28.28 -20.10
N LEU A 706 0.18 -29.20 -20.56
CA LEU A 706 0.30 -30.65 -20.29
C LEU A 706 1.53 -31.29 -20.96
N LEU A 707 2.00 -30.75 -22.08
CA LEU A 707 3.13 -31.31 -22.85
C LEU A 707 4.47 -30.66 -22.52
N ILE A 708 4.47 -29.40 -22.12
CA ILE A 708 5.64 -28.50 -22.20
C ILE A 708 6.04 -27.92 -20.83
N GLY A 709 5.27 -28.19 -19.77
CA GLY A 709 5.38 -27.44 -18.52
C GLY A 709 4.80 -26.03 -18.65
N ARG A 710 4.75 -25.28 -17.54
CA ARG A 710 4.23 -23.91 -17.54
C ARG A 710 5.35 -22.88 -17.74
N PRO A 711 5.19 -21.91 -18.66
CA PRO A 711 6.13 -20.80 -18.79
C PRO A 711 6.18 -19.94 -17.53
N MET A 712 7.39 -19.65 -17.07
CA MET A 712 7.67 -18.80 -15.92
C MET A 712 8.37 -17.53 -16.38
N ALA A 713 7.93 -16.38 -15.87
CA ALA A 713 8.60 -15.11 -16.11
C ALA A 713 9.77 -14.92 -15.15
N VAL A 714 10.90 -14.45 -15.66
CA VAL A 714 12.02 -13.95 -14.85
C VAL A 714 11.80 -12.46 -14.65
N VAL A 715 11.62 -12.04 -13.40
CA VAL A 715 11.31 -10.65 -13.04
C VAL A 715 12.17 -10.22 -11.86
N ARG A 716 12.33 -8.90 -11.70
CA ARG A 716 13.01 -8.30 -10.54
C ARG A 716 12.08 -7.33 -9.83
N ALA A 717 12.21 -7.25 -8.51
CA ALA A 717 11.42 -6.35 -7.67
C ALA A 717 12.24 -5.84 -6.47
N THR A 718 11.72 -4.82 -5.80
CA THR A 718 12.31 -4.22 -4.59
C THR A 718 11.30 -4.20 -3.44
N PHE A 719 11.81 -4.31 -2.21
CA PHE A 719 11.06 -4.07 -0.98
C PHE A 719 11.66 -2.92 -0.20
N SER A 720 10.82 -2.04 0.34
CA SER A 720 11.24 -1.08 1.35
C SER A 720 10.13 -0.78 2.34
N LEU A 721 10.51 -0.37 3.56
CA LEU A 721 9.59 0.12 4.56
C LEU A 721 9.70 1.63 4.64
N GLU A 722 8.56 2.29 4.63
CA GLU A 722 8.51 3.75 4.61
C GLU A 722 7.47 4.26 5.59
N VAL A 723 7.86 5.22 6.43
CA VAL A 723 6.96 5.94 7.32
C VAL A 723 6.42 7.20 6.65
N LYS A 724 5.23 7.65 7.01
CA LYS A 724 4.62 8.86 6.45
C LYS A 724 5.39 10.10 6.95
N GLY A 725 6.15 10.72 6.04
CA GLY A 725 7.03 11.86 6.32
C GLY A 725 8.27 11.45 7.09
N LEU A 726 8.88 12.38 7.83
CA LEU A 726 10.05 12.06 8.65
C LEU A 726 9.70 11.11 9.81
N PRO A 727 10.64 10.25 10.25
CA PRO A 727 10.48 9.44 11.46
C PRO A 727 10.00 10.25 12.66
N VAL A 728 8.94 9.77 13.30
CA VAL A 728 8.43 10.37 14.53
C VAL A 728 9.50 10.30 15.62
N CYS A 729 9.65 11.40 16.34
CA CYS A 729 10.58 11.53 17.44
C CYS A 729 9.84 11.91 18.71
N ASP A 730 10.47 11.70 19.86
CA ASP A 730 9.88 12.11 21.14
C ASP A 730 9.66 13.62 21.15
N PRO A 731 8.39 14.07 21.18
CA PRO A 731 8.10 15.48 21.09
C PRO A 731 8.47 16.22 22.38
N THR A 732 8.74 15.52 23.49
CA THR A 732 9.03 16.09 24.82
C THR A 732 10.50 16.46 25.03
N VAL A 733 11.39 16.04 24.12
CA VAL A 733 12.83 16.32 24.21
C VAL A 733 13.16 17.60 23.46
N LYS A 734 13.91 18.49 24.12
CA LYS A 734 14.41 19.73 23.52
C LYS A 734 15.57 19.44 22.55
N ILE A 735 15.56 20.15 21.42
CA ILE A 735 16.66 20.13 20.44
C ILE A 735 17.56 21.34 20.70
N GLU A 736 18.73 21.11 21.27
CA GLU A 736 19.65 22.16 21.72
C GLU A 736 20.78 22.45 20.72
N SER A 737 20.92 21.62 19.67
CA SER A 737 21.91 21.83 18.60
C SER A 737 21.48 21.20 17.27
N ALA A 738 22.00 21.73 16.15
CA ALA A 738 21.70 21.22 14.81
C ALA A 738 22.29 19.82 14.54
N ASP A 739 23.39 19.48 15.22
CA ASP A 739 24.06 18.18 15.10
C ASP A 739 23.45 17.11 16.04
N GLN A 740 22.50 17.49 16.90
CA GLN A 740 21.82 16.56 17.79
C GLN A 740 20.86 15.69 17.00
N GLU A 741 21.06 14.38 17.07
CA GLU A 741 20.12 13.42 16.55
C GLU A 741 18.80 13.51 17.34
N VAL A 742 17.70 13.66 16.60
CA VAL A 742 16.38 13.80 17.22
C VAL A 742 15.96 12.43 17.74
N PRO A 743 15.55 12.29 19.03
CA PRO A 743 15.42 10.99 19.66
C PRO A 743 14.25 10.18 19.09
N THR A 744 14.58 9.25 18.20
CA THR A 744 13.69 8.17 17.75
C THR A 744 13.73 6.98 18.73
N TYR A 745 14.78 6.87 19.54
CA TYR A 745 15.07 5.72 20.40
C TYR A 745 15.28 4.40 19.63
N GLY A 746 15.78 4.48 18.39
CA GLY A 746 16.21 3.32 17.60
C GLY A 746 15.07 2.50 16.96
N TYR A 747 13.82 2.97 16.99
CA TYR A 747 12.70 2.19 16.41
C TYR A 747 12.82 2.03 14.89
N THR A 748 13.49 2.95 14.21
CA THR A 748 13.71 2.92 12.75
C THR A 748 14.72 1.85 12.33
N GLU A 749 15.56 1.40 13.27
CA GLU A 749 16.54 0.31 13.10
C GLU A 749 15.96 -1.08 13.41
N VAL A 750 14.71 -1.16 13.87
CA VAL A 750 14.05 -2.43 14.19
C VAL A 750 13.80 -3.21 12.91
N LYS A 751 14.28 -4.46 12.89
CA LYS A 751 14.11 -5.39 11.79
C LYS A 751 12.71 -5.99 11.80
N VAL A 752 11.99 -5.76 10.72
CA VAL A 752 10.69 -6.32 10.42
C VAL A 752 10.88 -7.49 9.45
N PRO A 753 10.35 -8.68 9.74
CA PRO A 753 10.41 -9.81 8.81
C PRO A 753 9.45 -9.57 7.64
N ILE A 754 9.87 -9.85 6.42
CA ILE A 754 9.01 -9.89 5.23
C ILE A 754 9.09 -11.31 4.65
N ARG A 755 7.95 -12.00 4.57
CA ARG A 755 7.77 -13.26 3.83
C ARG A 755 7.28 -12.93 2.43
N LEU A 756 7.89 -13.57 1.44
CA LEU A 756 7.52 -13.46 0.03
C LEU A 756 6.89 -14.76 -0.44
N GLY A 757 5.67 -14.68 -0.96
CA GLY A 757 4.88 -15.82 -1.40
C GLY A 757 4.15 -16.54 -0.27
N ASP A 758 3.12 -17.27 -0.67
CA ASP A 758 2.36 -18.17 0.19
C ASP A 758 1.82 -19.38 -0.59
N TYR A 759 2.43 -20.56 -0.41
CA TYR A 759 2.08 -21.74 -1.22
C TYR A 759 0.70 -22.35 -0.90
N GLN A 760 0.05 -21.96 0.20
CA GLN A 760 -1.32 -22.40 0.50
C GLN A 760 -2.36 -21.48 -0.14
N GLN A 761 -1.93 -20.31 -0.61
CA GLN A 761 -2.76 -19.39 -1.35
C GLN A 761 -2.67 -19.73 -2.85
N LEU A 762 -3.67 -20.43 -3.39
CA LEU A 762 -3.63 -20.95 -4.77
C LEU A 762 -3.42 -19.88 -5.86
N ASN A 763 -3.83 -18.64 -5.61
CA ASN A 763 -3.63 -17.53 -6.55
C ASN A 763 -2.24 -16.87 -6.43
N ASP A 764 -1.37 -17.34 -5.51
CA ASP A 764 -0.01 -16.86 -5.40
C ASP A 764 0.84 -17.38 -6.57
N GLY A 765 1.39 -16.47 -7.37
CA GLY A 765 2.15 -16.80 -8.58
C GLY A 765 3.63 -17.13 -8.33
N LEU A 766 4.14 -17.07 -7.10
CA LEU A 766 5.57 -17.22 -6.84
C LEU A 766 6.03 -18.68 -6.91
N VAL A 767 6.92 -18.98 -7.86
CA VAL A 767 7.58 -20.29 -7.96
C VAL A 767 8.82 -20.35 -7.06
N GLY A 768 9.56 -19.25 -6.98
CA GLY A 768 10.72 -19.10 -6.10
C GLY A 768 11.56 -17.88 -6.44
N TYR A 769 12.62 -17.62 -5.67
CA TYR A 769 13.38 -16.38 -5.77
C TYR A 769 14.84 -16.50 -5.30
N TRP A 770 15.65 -15.53 -5.73
CA TRP A 770 16.99 -15.26 -5.21
C TRP A 770 17.04 -13.88 -4.57
N ARG A 771 17.71 -13.78 -3.43
CA ARG A 771 17.98 -12.51 -2.75
C ARG A 771 19.15 -11.80 -3.43
N GLU A 772 19.01 -10.51 -3.62
CA GLU A 772 20.04 -9.71 -4.27
C GLU A 772 20.85 -8.92 -3.23
N THR A 773 22.17 -8.92 -3.37
CA THR A 773 23.09 -8.08 -2.58
C THR A 773 23.91 -7.22 -3.51
N ALA A 774 24.28 -6.01 -3.06
CA ALA A 774 25.19 -5.16 -3.82
C ALA A 774 26.49 -5.91 -4.16
N ALA A 775 26.92 -5.83 -5.42
CA ALA A 775 28.14 -6.50 -5.86
C ALA A 775 29.40 -5.77 -5.34
N ASP A 776 30.47 -6.53 -5.05
CA ASP A 776 31.74 -6.00 -4.49
C ASP A 776 32.45 -4.98 -5.42
N ASN A 777 32.07 -4.91 -6.70
CA ASN A 777 32.66 -4.06 -7.72
C ASN A 777 31.91 -2.73 -7.92
N ASP A 778 30.97 -2.36 -7.05
CA ASP A 778 30.11 -1.16 -7.10
C ASP A 778 29.23 -1.07 -8.38
N GLU A 779 29.14 -2.13 -9.20
CA GLU A 779 28.32 -2.19 -10.41
C GLU A 779 27.46 -3.45 -10.44
N GLY A 780 26.17 -3.31 -10.12
CA GLY A 780 25.15 -4.36 -10.16
C GLY A 780 24.93 -5.07 -8.82
N TYR A 781 24.41 -6.30 -8.88
CA TYR A 781 24.05 -7.12 -7.72
C TYR A 781 24.51 -8.56 -7.91
N ASP A 782 24.69 -9.30 -6.82
CA ASP A 782 24.94 -10.76 -6.78
C ASP A 782 23.83 -11.50 -6.02
N TYR A 783 23.75 -12.82 -6.20
CA TYR A 783 22.80 -13.66 -5.45
C TYR A 783 23.37 -14.04 -4.10
N GLU A 784 22.69 -13.64 -3.03
CA GLU A 784 23.13 -13.91 -1.65
C GLU A 784 23.31 -15.42 -1.44
N GLY A 785 24.54 -15.84 -1.14
CA GLY A 785 24.86 -17.25 -0.89
C GLY A 785 24.62 -18.19 -2.09
N ASN A 786 24.23 -17.67 -3.27
CA ASN A 786 23.81 -18.46 -4.43
C ASN A 786 22.63 -19.42 -4.16
N ILE A 787 21.76 -19.09 -3.19
CA ILE A 787 20.65 -19.94 -2.75
C ILE A 787 19.36 -19.57 -3.49
N PHE A 788 18.67 -20.57 -4.04
CA PHE A 788 17.31 -20.45 -4.54
C PHE A 788 16.31 -20.79 -3.44
N TYR A 789 15.43 -19.85 -3.11
CA TYR A 789 14.37 -20.03 -2.11
C TYR A 789 13.05 -20.36 -2.81
N ALA A 790 12.40 -21.44 -2.40
CA ALA A 790 11.10 -21.84 -2.94
C ALA A 790 10.05 -21.95 -1.81
N PRO A 791 8.87 -21.32 -1.94
CA PRO A 791 7.84 -21.27 -0.89
C PRO A 791 7.16 -22.63 -0.61
N GLN A 792 7.60 -23.75 -1.19
CA GLN A 792 6.93 -25.04 -1.13
C GLN A 792 7.19 -25.88 0.14
N SER A 793 6.31 -26.86 0.40
CA SER A 793 6.37 -27.77 1.55
C SER A 793 7.24 -29.03 1.36
N ASN A 794 7.85 -29.23 0.19
CA ASN A 794 8.65 -30.43 -0.09
C ASN A 794 10.14 -30.13 0.10
N LEU A 795 10.84 -30.99 0.83
CA LEU A 795 12.31 -30.88 1.01
C LEU A 795 13.03 -31.01 -0.34
N ALA A 796 13.93 -30.08 -0.62
CA ALA A 796 14.94 -30.23 -1.66
C ALA A 796 16.19 -30.89 -1.06
N ASN A 797 16.79 -31.86 -1.75
CA ASN A 797 18.03 -32.49 -1.28
C ASN A 797 19.27 -31.80 -1.90
N ASP A 798 19.37 -30.47 -1.78
CA ASP A 798 20.50 -29.67 -2.29
C ASP A 798 20.80 -28.49 -1.36
N SER A 799 22.09 -28.17 -1.14
CA SER A 799 22.48 -27.05 -0.26
C SER A 799 22.21 -25.67 -0.86
N LEU A 800 21.98 -25.58 -2.17
CA LEU A 800 21.73 -24.35 -2.90
C LEU A 800 20.23 -24.12 -3.20
N ILE A 801 19.37 -25.02 -2.73
CA ILE A 801 17.91 -24.89 -2.82
C ILE A 801 17.35 -25.01 -1.42
N GLN A 802 16.74 -23.93 -0.93
CA GLN A 802 16.09 -23.92 0.37
C GLN A 802 14.58 -23.83 0.21
N THR A 803 13.87 -24.72 0.90
CA THR A 803 12.41 -24.82 0.87
C THR A 803 11.81 -24.47 2.23
N GLU A 804 10.55 -24.06 2.29
CA GLU A 804 9.90 -23.76 3.58
C GLU A 804 9.80 -24.98 4.50
N ALA A 805 9.89 -26.19 3.94
CA ALA A 805 10.01 -27.43 4.70
C ALA A 805 11.26 -27.49 5.61
N GLU A 806 12.30 -26.74 5.28
CA GLU A 806 13.56 -26.65 6.06
C GLU A 806 13.56 -25.47 7.04
N GLY A 807 12.59 -24.56 6.90
CA GLY A 807 12.41 -23.38 7.74
C GLY A 807 12.09 -22.14 6.91
N LEU A 808 11.22 -21.28 7.45
CA LEU A 808 10.87 -19.99 6.86
C LEU A 808 12.08 -19.06 6.82
N VAL A 809 12.24 -18.34 5.70
CA VAL A 809 13.32 -17.38 5.50
C VAL A 809 12.74 -16.01 5.21
N TYR A 810 12.92 -15.08 6.13
CA TYR A 810 12.40 -13.72 6.00
C TYR A 810 13.46 -12.79 5.41
N PHE A 811 13.04 -11.82 4.62
CA PHE A 811 13.83 -10.61 4.43
C PHE A 811 13.75 -9.79 5.73
N GLU A 812 14.87 -9.24 6.16
CA GLU A 812 14.94 -8.39 7.35
C GLU A 812 15.04 -6.93 6.89
N GLN A 813 13.94 -6.18 6.96
CA GLN A 813 13.90 -4.78 6.52
C GLN A 813 13.73 -3.85 7.72
N THR A 814 14.43 -2.72 7.72
CA THR A 814 14.24 -1.63 8.67
C THR A 814 13.72 -0.38 7.93
N VAL A 815 13.32 0.66 8.67
CA VAL A 815 12.90 1.93 8.06
C VAL A 815 14.11 2.68 7.49
N ASP A 816 15.28 2.59 8.14
CA ASP A 816 16.50 3.29 7.71
C ASP A 816 17.31 2.52 6.65
N ALA A 817 17.04 1.23 6.46
CA ALA A 817 17.75 0.40 5.49
C ALA A 817 17.35 0.76 4.05
N PRO A 818 18.30 0.72 3.09
CA PRO A 818 17.97 0.89 1.68
C PRO A 818 17.02 -0.23 1.19
N PRO A 819 16.32 -0.01 0.06
CA PRO A 819 15.51 -1.06 -0.55
C PRO A 819 16.31 -2.34 -0.83
N GLN A 820 15.68 -3.50 -0.62
CA GLN A 820 16.27 -4.81 -0.91
C GLN A 820 15.73 -5.37 -2.22
N GLY A 821 16.63 -5.82 -3.10
CA GLY A 821 16.29 -6.41 -4.39
C GLY A 821 16.01 -7.91 -4.34
N VAL A 822 15.15 -8.38 -5.23
CA VAL A 822 14.84 -9.81 -5.42
C VAL A 822 14.71 -10.13 -6.91
N THR A 823 15.30 -11.24 -7.35
CA THR A 823 15.01 -11.87 -8.64
C THR A 823 14.03 -13.01 -8.41
N MET A 824 12.88 -13.03 -9.09
CA MET A 824 11.81 -14.01 -8.89
C MET A 824 11.52 -14.80 -10.18
N LEU A 825 11.13 -16.06 -9.99
CA LEU A 825 10.43 -16.87 -10.98
C LEU A 825 8.95 -16.92 -10.62
N ILE A 826 8.11 -16.50 -11.56
CA ILE A 826 6.67 -16.37 -11.32
C ILE A 826 5.87 -17.02 -12.43
N ASP A 827 4.70 -17.57 -12.09
CA ASP A 827 3.63 -17.74 -13.06
C ASP A 827 3.07 -16.34 -13.39
N PRO A 828 3.18 -15.85 -14.64
CA PRO A 828 2.79 -14.48 -15.00
C PRO A 828 1.30 -14.19 -14.79
N ARG A 829 0.47 -15.21 -14.57
CA ARG A 829 -0.98 -15.09 -14.37
C ARG A 829 -1.37 -14.95 -12.90
N GLY A 830 -0.47 -15.30 -11.97
CA GLY A 830 -0.72 -15.21 -10.53
C GLY A 830 -0.39 -13.83 -9.95
N THR A 831 -0.78 -13.63 -8.70
CA THR A 831 -0.42 -12.45 -7.90
C THR A 831 0.66 -12.83 -6.90
N ILE A 832 1.65 -11.97 -6.66
CA ILE A 832 2.73 -12.24 -5.69
C ILE A 832 2.44 -11.50 -4.40
N HIS A 833 2.48 -12.18 -3.26
CA HIS A 833 2.19 -11.58 -1.95
C HIS A 833 3.45 -11.33 -1.14
N ALA A 834 3.51 -10.19 -0.46
CA ALA A 834 4.56 -9.82 0.49
C ALA A 834 3.94 -9.44 1.85
N THR A 835 4.17 -10.29 2.85
CA THR A 835 3.57 -10.19 4.18
C THR A 835 4.61 -9.93 5.26
N CYS A 836 4.40 -8.93 6.12
CA CYS A 836 5.37 -8.57 7.18
C CYS A 836 4.82 -8.58 8.62
N GLY A 837 3.50 -8.72 8.79
CA GLY A 837 2.85 -8.72 10.11
C GLY A 837 2.80 -7.38 10.84
N PHE A 838 3.39 -6.32 10.29
CA PHE A 838 3.25 -4.93 10.77
C PHE A 838 2.24 -4.12 9.97
N LEU A 839 2.16 -4.38 8.67
CA LEU A 839 1.37 -3.65 7.69
C LEU A 839 0.52 -4.63 6.89
N PRO A 840 -0.56 -4.16 6.23
CA PRO A 840 -1.35 -5.00 5.34
C PRO A 840 -0.47 -5.68 4.27
N ASN A 841 -0.89 -6.88 3.87
CA ASN A 841 -0.25 -7.64 2.80
C ASN A 841 -0.17 -6.79 1.51
N ARG A 842 0.97 -6.86 0.83
CA ARG A 842 1.17 -6.18 -0.45
C ARG A 842 1.16 -7.20 -1.58
N GLU A 843 0.49 -6.81 -2.66
CA GLU A 843 0.28 -7.64 -3.83
C GLU A 843 0.94 -7.01 -5.04
N LEU A 844 1.58 -7.85 -5.86
CA LEU A 844 2.20 -7.45 -7.11
C LEU A 844 1.73 -8.37 -8.23
N THR A 845 1.13 -7.78 -9.26
CA THR A 845 0.53 -8.51 -10.40
C THR A 845 1.15 -8.01 -11.69
N LEU A 846 1.48 -8.94 -12.60
CA LEU A 846 1.98 -8.60 -13.92
C LEU A 846 0.79 -8.32 -14.86
N PRO A 847 0.69 -7.12 -15.48
CA PRO A 847 -0.36 -6.83 -16.45
C PRO A 847 -0.34 -7.82 -17.63
N SER A 848 -1.51 -8.23 -18.14
CA SER A 848 -1.61 -9.21 -19.22
C SER A 848 -0.94 -8.79 -20.53
N GLU A 849 -0.89 -7.50 -20.80
CA GLU A 849 -0.16 -6.90 -21.93
C GLU A 849 1.34 -7.21 -21.93
N ASN A 850 1.93 -7.45 -20.75
CA ASN A 850 3.38 -7.72 -20.63
C ASN A 850 3.75 -9.16 -20.95
N TYR A 851 2.79 -10.08 -20.96
CA TYR A 851 3.06 -11.51 -21.18
C TYR A 851 2.28 -12.14 -22.33
N THR A 852 1.12 -11.60 -22.71
CA THR A 852 0.24 -12.25 -23.70
C THR A 852 1.00 -12.49 -25.01
N THR A 853 1.55 -11.45 -25.63
CA THR A 853 2.27 -11.58 -26.91
C THR A 853 3.46 -12.54 -26.83
N ALA A 854 4.22 -12.51 -25.74
CA ALA A 854 5.35 -13.40 -25.53
C ALA A 854 4.91 -14.87 -25.40
N LEU A 855 3.84 -15.14 -24.64
CA LEU A 855 3.30 -16.50 -24.54
C LEU A 855 2.71 -17.01 -25.86
N GLN A 856 2.24 -16.13 -26.74
CA GLN A 856 1.70 -16.51 -28.05
C GLN A 856 2.79 -16.82 -29.08
N SER A 857 3.97 -16.21 -28.97
CA SER A 857 5.11 -16.38 -29.88
C SER A 857 6.03 -17.55 -29.49
N MET A 858 5.87 -18.12 -28.29
CA MET A 858 6.73 -19.20 -27.80
C MET A 858 6.63 -20.46 -28.65
N GLU A 859 7.79 -20.94 -29.09
CA GLU A 859 7.95 -22.18 -29.84
C GLU A 859 8.77 -23.18 -29.01
N VAL A 860 8.26 -24.40 -28.87
CA VAL A 860 8.89 -25.39 -27.98
C VAL A 860 9.46 -26.54 -28.80
N ASN A 861 10.72 -26.88 -28.50
CA ASN A 861 11.47 -27.90 -29.20
C ASN A 861 11.69 -29.12 -28.31
N PHE A 862 11.41 -30.31 -28.84
CA PHE A 862 11.60 -31.61 -28.20
C PHE A 862 12.67 -32.40 -28.96
N LEU A 863 13.62 -32.97 -28.24
CA LEU A 863 14.67 -33.77 -28.85
C LEU A 863 14.13 -35.16 -29.22
N ALA A 864 14.06 -35.47 -30.51
CA ALA A 864 13.50 -36.73 -30.99
C ALA A 864 14.55 -37.69 -31.59
N THR A 865 15.84 -37.39 -31.46
CA THR A 865 16.92 -38.18 -32.09
C THR A 865 17.34 -39.43 -31.28
N PRO A 866 17.78 -40.51 -31.95
CA PRO A 866 17.69 -40.76 -33.39
C PRO A 866 16.34 -41.38 -33.80
N MET A 867 15.72 -40.90 -34.88
CA MET A 867 14.53 -41.52 -35.46
C MET A 867 14.88 -42.40 -36.67
N LEU A 868 14.22 -43.54 -36.80
CA LEU A 868 14.34 -44.43 -37.95
C LEU A 868 13.10 -44.28 -38.83
N CYS A 869 13.28 -43.79 -40.06
CA CYS A 869 12.19 -43.62 -41.03
C CYS A 869 12.57 -44.25 -42.38
N ASP A 870 11.57 -44.54 -43.21
CA ASP A 870 11.76 -44.99 -44.59
C ASP A 870 12.61 -43.95 -45.35
N ARG A 871 13.64 -44.42 -46.06
CA ARG A 871 14.51 -43.60 -46.91
C ARG A 871 13.70 -43.20 -48.12
N GLN A 872 13.39 -41.91 -48.20
CA GLN A 872 12.71 -41.36 -49.36
C GLN A 872 13.66 -41.40 -50.55
N THR A 873 13.42 -42.32 -51.48
CA THR A 873 14.07 -42.34 -52.80
C THR A 873 13.04 -42.03 -53.87
N ASP A 874 12.67 -40.76 -54.03
CA ASP A 874 12.04 -40.30 -55.26
C ASP A 874 13.13 -39.96 -56.29
N MET A 875 13.83 -41.00 -56.72
CA MET A 875 14.54 -41.00 -58.00
C MET A 875 14.34 -42.36 -58.65
N THR A 876 13.45 -42.41 -59.65
CA THR A 876 13.58 -43.41 -60.72
C THR A 876 14.92 -43.19 -61.40
N ILE A 877 15.96 -43.90 -60.94
CA ILE A 877 17.26 -43.92 -61.59
C ILE A 877 17.08 -44.72 -62.89
N ASP A 878 16.89 -44.03 -64.00
CA ASP A 878 17.09 -44.61 -65.34
C ASP A 878 18.58 -44.88 -65.49
N ILE A 879 18.98 -46.12 -65.26
CA ILE A 879 20.37 -46.57 -65.36
C ILE A 879 20.81 -46.47 -66.84
N HIS A 880 21.62 -45.48 -67.17
CA HIS A 880 22.50 -45.53 -68.34
C HIS A 880 23.91 -45.91 -67.85
N ASP A 881 24.46 -46.97 -68.43
CA ASP A 881 25.81 -47.46 -68.14
C ASP A 881 26.83 -46.32 -68.33
N GLY A 882 27.43 -45.85 -67.22
CA GLY A 882 28.63 -45.03 -67.27
C GLY A 882 28.76 -43.91 -66.25
N ASP A 883 27.69 -43.47 -65.58
CA ASP A 883 27.78 -42.30 -64.69
C ASP A 883 27.95 -42.66 -63.20
N GLN A 884 28.85 -41.91 -62.57
CA GLN A 884 29.23 -42.00 -61.18
C GLN A 884 28.14 -41.33 -60.32
N LEU A 885 27.44 -42.12 -59.51
CA LEU A 885 26.36 -41.66 -58.61
C LEU A 885 26.93 -40.79 -57.48
N ASP A 886 26.59 -39.51 -57.49
CA ASP A 886 26.62 -38.68 -56.27
C ASP A 886 25.41 -39.03 -55.38
N PRO A 887 25.53 -38.97 -54.04
CA PRO A 887 24.41 -39.28 -53.15
C PRO A 887 23.27 -38.24 -53.29
N PRO A 888 21.98 -38.67 -53.21
CA PRO A 888 20.84 -37.76 -53.33
C PRO A 888 20.82 -36.73 -52.19
N ALA A 889 20.48 -35.48 -52.52
CA ALA A 889 20.08 -34.47 -51.55
C ALA A 889 18.67 -34.78 -51.00
N PHE A 890 18.42 -34.41 -49.74
CA PHE A 890 17.12 -34.52 -49.08
C PHE A 890 16.08 -33.63 -49.79
N ASP A 891 14.93 -34.18 -50.15
CA ASP A 891 13.78 -33.43 -50.67
C ASP A 891 12.77 -33.21 -49.54
N ALA A 892 12.63 -31.95 -49.09
CA ALA A 892 11.76 -31.57 -47.98
C ALA A 892 10.26 -31.58 -48.32
N SER A 893 9.87 -31.95 -49.55
CA SER A 893 8.47 -31.94 -50.02
C SER A 893 7.69 -33.25 -49.77
N SER A 894 8.30 -34.23 -49.10
CA SER A 894 7.69 -35.52 -48.80
C SER A 894 7.61 -35.68 -47.27
N GLY A 895 6.41 -35.65 -46.69
CA GLY A 895 6.20 -35.55 -45.24
C GLY A 895 6.89 -36.64 -44.39
N LEU A 896 7.31 -36.27 -43.19
CA LEU A 896 7.90 -37.20 -42.22
C LEU A 896 6.80 -37.94 -41.46
N ALA A 897 6.79 -39.27 -41.46
CA ALA A 897 5.77 -40.05 -40.76
C ALA A 897 6.13 -40.20 -39.26
N ILE A 898 5.62 -39.29 -38.42
CA ILE A 898 5.83 -39.28 -36.96
C ILE A 898 4.48 -39.30 -36.25
N PRO A 899 4.27 -40.14 -35.20
CA PRO A 899 3.04 -40.12 -34.44
C PRO A 899 3.08 -38.95 -33.46
N VAL A 900 2.48 -37.82 -33.83
CA VAL A 900 2.33 -36.64 -32.97
C VAL A 900 0.92 -36.53 -32.39
N PRO A 901 0.75 -36.10 -31.13
CA PRO A 901 -0.56 -35.90 -30.55
C PRO A 901 -1.28 -34.73 -31.23
N GLN A 902 -2.58 -34.89 -31.54
CA GLN A 902 -3.41 -33.78 -32.02
C GLN A 902 -3.60 -32.75 -30.91
N GLN A 903 -3.28 -31.49 -31.20
CA GLN A 903 -3.42 -30.36 -30.29
C GLN A 903 -4.31 -29.29 -30.93
N ALA A 904 -5.21 -28.71 -30.15
CA ALA A 904 -6.02 -27.58 -30.60
C ALA A 904 -5.13 -26.33 -30.70
N ASN A 905 -5.19 -25.63 -31.84
CA ASN A 905 -4.48 -24.37 -32.08
C ASN A 905 -2.94 -24.46 -32.08
N ALA A 906 -2.34 -25.62 -32.33
CA ALA A 906 -0.90 -25.80 -32.45
C ALA A 906 -0.53 -26.69 -33.65
N VAL A 907 0.63 -26.44 -34.25
CA VAL A 907 1.18 -27.16 -35.40
C VAL A 907 2.52 -27.75 -35.02
N TRP A 908 2.72 -29.02 -35.37
CA TRP A 908 4.00 -29.69 -35.21
C TRP A 908 4.83 -29.53 -36.49
N SER A 909 6.09 -29.15 -36.35
CA SER A 909 7.10 -29.18 -37.41
C SER A 909 8.33 -29.96 -36.98
N TRP A 910 9.12 -30.40 -37.95
CA TRP A 910 10.37 -31.12 -37.74
C TRP A 910 11.53 -30.23 -38.15
N VAL A 911 12.45 -29.98 -37.21
CA VAL A 911 13.66 -29.19 -37.45
C VAL A 911 14.86 -30.13 -37.43
N SER A 912 15.65 -30.16 -38.50
CA SER A 912 16.90 -30.93 -38.55
C SER A 912 18.05 -30.12 -39.08
N LEU A 913 19.26 -30.52 -38.69
CA LEU A 913 20.49 -29.97 -39.21
C LEU A 913 21.07 -30.93 -40.26
N SER A 914 21.05 -30.52 -41.54
CA SER A 914 21.64 -31.29 -42.64
C SER A 914 22.93 -30.63 -43.10
N GLY A 915 24.07 -31.09 -42.57
CA GLY A 915 25.35 -30.41 -42.76
C GLY A 915 25.45 -29.16 -41.89
N ASP A 916 25.57 -27.98 -42.50
CA ASP A 916 25.58 -26.67 -41.81
C ASP A 916 24.26 -25.89 -41.99
N GLU A 917 23.27 -26.44 -42.70
CA GLU A 917 21.99 -25.80 -42.98
C GLU A 917 20.86 -26.42 -42.14
N TRP A 918 20.09 -25.54 -41.49
CA TRP A 918 18.87 -25.91 -40.79
C TRP A 918 17.71 -26.01 -41.77
N SER A 919 16.94 -27.10 -41.68
CA SER A 919 15.73 -27.33 -42.46
C SER A 919 14.55 -27.56 -41.52
N GLU A 920 13.44 -26.87 -41.76
CA GLU A 920 12.16 -27.09 -41.08
C GLU A 920 11.15 -27.73 -42.05
N THR A 921 10.43 -28.76 -41.60
CA THR A 921 9.39 -29.46 -42.35
C THR A 921 8.10 -29.45 -41.55
N THR A 922 7.06 -28.78 -42.05
CA THR A 922 5.75 -28.64 -41.39
C THR A 922 4.77 -29.77 -41.73
N GLU A 923 5.06 -30.57 -42.76
CA GLU A 923 4.25 -31.72 -43.17
C GLU A 923 4.64 -32.98 -42.39
N ILE A 924 4.01 -33.20 -41.23
CA ILE A 924 4.13 -34.44 -40.46
C ILE A 924 2.93 -35.34 -40.74
N GLU A 925 3.18 -36.52 -41.32
CA GLU A 925 2.14 -37.49 -41.67
C GLU A 925 1.89 -38.49 -40.53
N GLY A 926 0.63 -38.95 -40.39
CA GLY A 926 0.25 -39.97 -39.41
C GLY A 926 0.85 -41.34 -39.75
N VAL A 927 1.45 -42.00 -38.75
CA VAL A 927 2.10 -43.31 -38.94
C VAL A 927 1.08 -44.40 -39.27
N ASN A 928 1.44 -45.28 -40.22
CA ASN A 928 0.67 -46.48 -40.52
C ASN A 928 0.75 -47.47 -39.33
N PRO A 929 -0.38 -47.87 -38.70
CA PRO A 929 -0.37 -48.75 -37.52
C PRO A 929 0.06 -50.19 -37.80
N THR A 930 0.29 -50.58 -39.06
CA THR A 930 0.87 -51.88 -39.39
C THR A 930 2.40 -51.80 -39.41
N ALA A 931 3.06 -52.53 -38.50
CA ALA A 931 4.51 -52.60 -38.37
C ALA A 931 5.16 -53.31 -39.59
N THR A 932 5.27 -52.60 -40.71
CA THR A 932 5.99 -53.03 -41.91
C THR A 932 6.80 -51.86 -42.43
N PHE A 933 8.13 -51.93 -42.26
CA PHE A 933 9.06 -51.07 -42.97
C PHE A 933 9.10 -51.52 -44.43
N SER A 934 8.51 -50.72 -45.32
CA SER A 934 8.37 -51.03 -46.75
C SER A 934 9.63 -50.71 -47.56
N GLU A 935 10.45 -49.78 -47.07
CA GLU A 935 11.60 -49.21 -47.79
C GLU A 935 12.91 -49.30 -46.98
N PRO A 936 14.09 -49.09 -47.61
CA PRO A 936 15.37 -49.00 -46.90
C PRO A 936 15.30 -47.93 -45.81
N GLN A 937 15.84 -48.16 -44.61
CA GLN A 937 15.72 -47.20 -43.52
C GLN A 937 16.83 -46.15 -43.54
N GLN A 938 16.50 -44.91 -43.16
CA GLN A 938 17.45 -43.82 -42.90
C GLN A 938 17.26 -43.30 -41.47
N LEU A 939 18.38 -42.97 -40.84
CA LEU A 939 18.40 -42.37 -39.52
C LEU A 939 18.30 -40.85 -39.68
N TYR A 940 17.34 -40.25 -38.98
CA TYR A 940 17.11 -38.82 -38.93
C TYR A 940 17.43 -38.30 -37.53
N GLU A 941 18.18 -37.21 -37.48
CA GLU A 941 18.50 -36.48 -36.25
C GLU A 941 17.89 -35.10 -36.33
N GLY A 942 17.07 -34.75 -35.33
CA GLY A 942 16.37 -33.48 -35.29
C GLY A 942 15.44 -33.32 -34.10
N TRP A 943 14.68 -32.24 -34.12
CA TRP A 943 13.78 -31.81 -33.07
C TRP A 943 12.36 -31.76 -33.62
N LEU A 944 11.40 -32.15 -32.78
CA LEU A 944 10.01 -31.81 -33.00
C LEU A 944 9.77 -30.43 -32.41
N GLN A 945 9.29 -29.50 -33.22
CA GLN A 945 8.94 -28.16 -32.81
C GLN A 945 7.41 -28.04 -32.74
N LEU A 946 6.89 -27.49 -31.64
CA LEU A 946 5.49 -27.14 -31.49
C LEU A 946 5.36 -25.62 -31.52
N SER A 947 4.63 -25.11 -32.51
CA SER A 947 4.30 -23.69 -32.66
C SER A 947 2.80 -23.49 -32.65
N ARG A 948 2.33 -22.27 -32.35
CA ARG A 948 0.91 -21.95 -32.42
C ARG A 948 0.46 -21.92 -33.88
N ALA A 949 -0.71 -22.48 -34.17
CA ALA A 949 -1.28 -22.40 -35.51
C ALA A 949 -1.50 -20.92 -35.90
N GLN A 950 -1.03 -20.51 -37.07
CA GLN A 950 -1.34 -19.18 -37.59
C GLN A 950 -2.86 -19.10 -37.82
N GLU A 951 -3.53 -18.13 -37.18
CA GLU A 951 -4.91 -17.79 -37.50
C GLU A 951 -4.95 -17.20 -38.92
N GLU A 952 -5.73 -17.79 -39.82
CA GLU A 952 -6.01 -17.25 -41.17
C GLU A 952 -6.91 -16.00 -41.12
#